data_AF-A0A965US51-F1
#
_entry.id   AF-A0A965US51-F1
#
_cell.length_a   1.000
_cell.length_b   1.000
_cell.length_c   1.000
_cell.angle_alpha   90.00
_cell.angle_beta   90.00
_cell.angle_gamma   90.00
#
_symmetry.space_group_name_H-M   'P 1'
#
loop_
_entity.id
_entity.type
_entity.pdbx_description
1 polymer ?
#
loop_
_entity_poly.entity_id
_entity_poly.type
_entity_poly.pdbx_seq_one_letter_code
_entity_poly.pdbx_strand_id
1 'polypeptide(L)'
;RFLMGEYNDPLINYARSASKMINLLQSQEQLNKLKEFGVANKLFFERPTGNAATQIAADGSDTRSPLNGLYAEKDLVDAIENFEMTHRAGKLYQLYYAANAWVKWGKTVGSIQAQFRNPISNVLIEVANGNIAFGGSSKPFRAVLAEFGVPKMDTKEGRAYLTRATQLGIYDNTVLNEFTQMLKDAQQYKGSTIDFAEELAGRGSNFLKKGVDFLNRLYRAGDNLFKLIAWEYETRRLMNGRGLARQEAEVIGAERVKNTRATYSRVPRVVKALRLQPIFGNFMSWPSEMLRIIPNTLRYAGEDLKTPGMRRYGFERLIGVLAATTATVAITRLGMWATGFNDRKMQALRRFVAPYQKNATLMPTGSDGKDVGYVDISYTDPYEVFKGPAFAVATGRDPEESILNATKDFLESYIGPSILANSIASAIYGKTPQGRAIRNPQDTTLDQTLSTINYLWRQNEPATVSQLRRIGYAITGEPDTTVSKYGRIYKPSEELSALFGIRPQSINVSKALESKASRFNTDMADVGRIFTETYGAVGNVPESKVREQFAKMENRRKIMFDEANKDFHAAMLLGLSRSEAISAIRAGGMGVDNASAIANNRYRDYKISKSLTKSMRRELSPEEMQKRQEIGRELMMQQGE
;
A
#
# COMPACT_ATOMS: atom_id res chain seq x y z
N ARG A 1 -17.90 -23.88 38.09
CA ARG A 1 -16.63 -24.34 37.47
C ARG A 1 -16.65 -24.37 35.92
N PHE A 2 -17.69 -23.85 35.25
CA PHE A 2 -17.85 -23.81 33.77
C PHE A 2 -17.30 -22.52 33.10
N LEU A 3 -16.54 -21.69 33.83
CA LEU A 3 -16.14 -20.34 33.43
C LEU A 3 -14.62 -20.18 33.18
N MET A 4 -13.90 -21.29 32.98
CA MET A 4 -12.46 -21.27 32.68
C MET A 4 -12.08 -22.04 31.41
N GLY A 5 -12.81 -21.80 30.31
CA GLY A 5 -12.28 -22.03 28.95
C GLY A 5 -11.89 -23.47 28.55
N GLU A 6 -12.33 -24.49 29.28
CA GLU A 6 -12.19 -25.88 28.84
C GLU A 6 -13.25 -26.20 27.80
N TYR A 7 -12.81 -26.31 26.55
CA TYR A 7 -13.62 -26.85 25.46
C TYR A 7 -13.62 -28.38 25.60
N ASN A 8 -14.75 -28.94 26.04
CA ASN A 8 -14.96 -30.38 26.19
C ASN A 8 -15.24 -31.11 24.86
N ASP A 9 -15.18 -30.40 23.73
CA ASP A 9 -15.41 -30.98 22.41
C ASP A 9 -14.10 -31.62 21.88
N PRO A 10 -14.04 -32.96 21.71
CA PRO A 10 -12.86 -33.66 21.21
C PRO A 10 -12.41 -33.18 19.82
N LEU A 11 -13.33 -32.69 18.98
CA LEU A 11 -13.02 -32.17 17.64
C LEU A 11 -12.30 -30.82 17.69
N ILE A 12 -12.64 -29.97 18.66
CA ILE A 12 -11.97 -28.67 18.87
C ILE A 12 -10.56 -28.88 19.42
N ASN A 13 -10.39 -29.86 20.31
CA ASN A 13 -9.06 -30.24 20.83
C ASN A 13 -8.21 -30.93 19.76
N TYR A 14 -8.80 -31.77 18.91
CA TYR A 14 -8.12 -32.34 17.74
C TYR A 14 -7.70 -31.27 16.74
N ALA A 15 -8.57 -30.31 16.40
CA ALA A 15 -8.23 -29.21 15.49
C ALA A 15 -7.12 -28.30 16.04
N ARG A 16 -7.10 -28.05 17.35
CA ARG A 16 -6.00 -27.32 18.03
C ARG A 16 -4.69 -28.10 18.02
N SER A 17 -4.73 -29.41 18.27
CA SER A 17 -3.55 -30.28 18.25
C SER A 17 -3.02 -30.48 16.83
N ALA A 18 -3.90 -30.65 15.84
CA ALA A 18 -3.57 -30.69 14.42
C ALA A 18 -2.95 -29.37 13.97
N SER A 19 -3.47 -28.22 14.39
CA SER A 19 -2.88 -26.92 14.09
C SER A 19 -1.48 -26.76 14.70
N LYS A 20 -1.25 -27.24 15.93
CA LYS A 20 0.09 -27.27 16.54
C LYS A 20 1.06 -28.20 15.82
N MET A 21 0.59 -29.38 15.39
CA MET A 21 1.39 -30.35 14.62
C MET A 21 1.70 -29.84 13.20
N ILE A 22 0.74 -29.19 12.53
CA ILE A 22 0.91 -28.54 11.23
C ILE A 22 1.93 -27.40 11.33
N ASN A 23 1.91 -26.62 12.42
CA ASN A 23 2.88 -25.55 12.65
C ASN A 23 4.30 -26.11 12.87
N LEU A 24 4.43 -27.21 13.62
CA LEU A 24 5.70 -27.90 13.83
C LEU A 24 6.25 -28.50 12.51
N LEU A 25 5.37 -29.15 11.74
CA LEU A 25 5.68 -29.71 10.42
C LEU A 25 6.02 -28.63 9.40
N GLN A 26 5.38 -27.46 9.42
CA GLN A 26 5.69 -26.35 8.52
C GLN A 26 7.06 -25.73 8.78
N SER A 27 7.51 -25.69 10.03
CA SER A 27 8.87 -25.25 10.37
C SER A 27 9.93 -26.27 9.91
N GLN A 28 9.66 -27.57 10.09
CA GLN A 28 10.56 -28.62 9.61
C GLN A 28 10.63 -28.69 8.08
N GLU A 29 9.48 -28.60 7.41
CA GLU A 29 9.40 -28.50 5.95
C GLU A 29 10.06 -27.20 5.44
N GLN A 30 10.12 -26.15 6.27
CA GLN A 30 10.84 -24.90 5.98
C GLN A 30 12.34 -25.10 5.84
N LEU A 31 12.94 -25.74 6.82
CA LEU A 31 14.35 -26.07 6.82
C LEU A 31 14.69 -27.10 5.73
N ASN A 32 13.80 -28.07 5.47
CA ASN A 32 13.97 -29.04 4.39
C ASN A 32 14.03 -28.37 2.99
N LYS A 33 13.07 -27.50 2.63
CA LYS A 33 13.15 -26.85 1.31
C LYS A 33 14.23 -25.77 1.23
N LEU A 34 14.63 -25.18 2.36
CA LEU A 34 15.78 -24.27 2.40
C LEU A 34 17.07 -25.04 2.12
N LYS A 35 17.22 -26.24 2.71
CA LYS A 35 18.29 -27.19 2.37
C LYS A 35 18.27 -27.57 0.89
N GLU A 36 17.11 -28.02 0.39
CA GLU A 36 16.96 -28.43 -1.02
C GLU A 36 17.28 -27.27 -1.97
N PHE A 37 16.77 -26.07 -1.71
CA PHE A 37 17.04 -24.89 -2.51
C PHE A 37 18.52 -24.48 -2.46
N GLY A 38 19.11 -24.45 -1.26
CA GLY A 38 20.50 -24.06 -1.08
C GLY A 38 21.47 -25.05 -1.72
N VAL A 39 21.19 -26.35 -1.64
CA VAL A 39 21.98 -27.39 -2.33
C VAL A 39 21.76 -27.33 -3.85
N ALA A 40 20.51 -27.23 -4.31
CA ALA A 40 20.19 -27.18 -5.75
C ALA A 40 20.79 -25.96 -6.46
N ASN A 41 20.92 -24.82 -5.76
CA ASN A 41 21.48 -23.58 -6.30
C ASN A 41 22.96 -23.36 -5.93
N LYS A 42 23.64 -24.38 -5.39
CA LYS A 42 25.06 -24.31 -5.01
C LYS A 42 25.38 -23.16 -4.03
N LEU A 43 24.45 -22.91 -3.11
CA LEU A 43 24.62 -21.96 -2.01
C LEU A 43 25.04 -22.68 -0.72
N PHE A 44 24.63 -23.94 -0.55
CA PHE A 44 25.00 -24.81 0.57
C PHE A 44 25.75 -26.05 0.07
N PHE A 45 26.74 -26.48 0.82
CA PHE A 45 27.65 -27.57 0.45
C PHE A 45 27.81 -28.57 1.58
N GLU A 46 27.92 -29.85 1.24
CA GLU A 46 28.15 -30.93 2.21
C GLU A 46 29.60 -30.96 2.74
N ARG A 47 30.49 -30.21 2.10
CA ARG A 47 31.89 -30.06 2.49
C ARG A 47 32.38 -28.64 2.19
N PRO A 48 33.37 -28.11 2.94
CA PRO A 48 33.93 -26.79 2.70
C PRO A 48 34.43 -26.67 1.25
N THR A 49 33.93 -25.69 0.50
CA THR A 49 34.27 -25.53 -0.93
C THR A 49 34.41 -24.04 -1.29
N GLY A 50 35.58 -23.61 -1.74
CA GLY A 50 35.84 -22.20 -2.10
C GLY A 50 35.60 -21.26 -0.91
N ASN A 51 34.84 -20.18 -1.13
CA ASN A 51 34.47 -19.21 -0.08
C ASN A 51 33.41 -19.76 0.90
N ALA A 52 32.79 -20.90 0.60
CA ALA A 52 31.80 -21.55 1.44
C ALA A 52 32.46 -22.49 2.47
N ALA A 53 33.16 -21.90 3.44
CA ALA A 53 33.88 -22.62 4.50
C ALA A 53 33.21 -22.53 5.88
N THR A 54 32.13 -21.75 6.01
CA THR A 54 31.46 -21.52 7.29
C THR A 54 30.31 -22.50 7.46
N GLN A 55 30.27 -23.21 8.59
CA GLN A 55 29.20 -24.17 8.88
C GLN A 55 27.90 -23.42 9.24
N ILE A 56 26.78 -23.82 8.62
CA ILE A 56 25.46 -23.20 8.82
C ILE A 56 24.86 -23.58 10.17
N ALA A 57 25.05 -24.84 10.59
CA ALA A 57 24.61 -25.36 11.87
C ALA A 57 25.48 -26.54 12.30
N ALA A 58 25.79 -26.61 13.60
CA ALA A 58 26.56 -27.71 14.17
C ALA A 58 25.83 -29.06 14.03
N ASP A 59 26.59 -30.16 13.92
CA ASP A 59 26.08 -31.50 13.59
C ASP A 59 25.01 -32.06 14.56
N GLY A 60 24.92 -31.52 15.79
CA GLY A 60 23.98 -31.93 16.83
C GLY A 60 22.82 -30.97 17.13
N SER A 61 22.50 -29.99 16.28
CA SER A 61 21.40 -29.04 16.55
C SER A 61 20.02 -29.63 16.20
N ASP A 62 19.22 -30.01 17.20
CA ASP A 62 17.85 -30.50 17.00
C ASP A 62 16.92 -29.43 16.38
N THR A 63 17.21 -28.16 16.61
CA THR A 63 16.42 -27.02 16.14
C THR A 63 16.76 -26.58 14.72
N ARG A 64 17.92 -26.98 14.19
CA ARG A 64 18.40 -26.60 12.85
C ARG A 64 18.51 -27.78 11.87
N SER A 65 18.13 -28.98 12.30
CA SER A 65 17.99 -30.14 11.40
C SER A 65 16.97 -29.84 10.30
N PRO A 66 17.28 -30.06 9.00
CA PRO A 66 18.38 -30.87 8.47
C PRO A 66 19.60 -30.07 7.96
N LEU A 67 19.74 -28.78 8.29
CA LEU A 67 20.84 -27.92 7.81
C LEU A 67 22.17 -28.22 8.52
N ASN A 68 22.15 -29.06 9.54
CA ASN A 68 23.32 -29.55 10.26
C ASN A 68 24.34 -30.16 9.28
N GLY A 69 25.61 -29.82 9.47
CA GLY A 69 26.72 -30.34 8.66
C GLY A 69 26.89 -29.70 7.28
N LEU A 70 26.05 -28.72 6.92
CA LEU A 70 26.20 -27.97 5.66
C LEU A 70 27.06 -26.71 5.85
N TYR A 71 27.78 -26.34 4.80
CA TYR A 71 28.67 -25.19 4.72
C TYR A 71 28.17 -24.18 3.69
N ALA A 72 28.34 -22.89 3.98
CA ALA A 72 27.99 -21.78 3.10
C ALA A 72 29.03 -20.65 3.22
N GLU A 73 28.93 -19.65 2.33
CA GLU A 73 29.76 -18.45 2.40
C GLU A 73 29.45 -17.66 3.67
N LYS A 74 30.48 -17.05 4.26
CA LYS A 74 30.37 -16.36 5.56
C LYS A 74 29.27 -15.30 5.57
N ASP A 75 29.16 -14.47 4.54
CA ASP A 75 28.12 -13.43 4.46
C ASP A 75 26.70 -14.02 4.38
N LEU A 76 26.54 -15.20 3.78
CA LEU A 76 25.28 -15.92 3.70
C LEU A 76 24.95 -16.59 5.04
N VAL A 77 25.93 -17.18 5.73
CA VAL A 77 25.77 -17.69 7.10
C VAL A 77 25.44 -16.54 8.05
N ASP A 78 26.17 -15.43 7.98
CA ASP A 78 25.94 -14.23 8.79
C ASP A 78 24.56 -13.62 8.46
N ALA A 79 24.08 -13.67 7.21
CA ALA A 79 22.72 -13.25 6.86
C ALA A 79 21.65 -14.19 7.42
N ILE A 80 21.89 -15.51 7.42
CA ILE A 80 21.00 -16.53 8.05
C ILE A 80 21.00 -16.35 9.57
N GLU A 81 22.15 -16.13 10.18
CA GLU A 81 22.31 -15.90 11.62
C GLU A 81 21.79 -14.53 12.06
N ASN A 82 21.92 -13.48 11.24
CA ASN A 82 21.31 -12.17 11.49
C ASN A 82 19.78 -12.21 11.30
N PHE A 83 19.29 -13.03 10.36
CA PHE A 83 17.86 -13.35 10.25
C PHE A 83 17.36 -14.14 11.48
N GLU A 84 18.22 -14.91 12.14
CA GLU A 84 17.95 -15.58 13.42
C GLU A 84 18.23 -14.73 14.67
N MET A 85 19.08 -13.69 14.65
CA MET A 85 19.25 -12.74 15.76
C MET A 85 17.96 -11.93 16.01
N THR A 86 17.09 -11.84 15.01
CA THR A 86 15.67 -11.46 15.09
C THR A 86 14.89 -12.28 16.15
N HIS A 87 15.33 -13.50 16.49
CA HIS A 87 14.74 -14.41 17.47
C HIS A 87 15.40 -14.37 18.87
N ARG A 88 16.59 -13.77 19.02
CA ARG A 88 17.28 -13.56 20.33
C ARG A 88 17.03 -12.16 20.91
N ALA A 89 15.91 -11.55 20.55
CA ALA A 89 15.74 -10.13 20.80
C ALA A 89 15.22 -9.85 22.23
N GLY A 90 15.85 -8.89 22.92
CA GLY A 90 15.46 -8.46 24.27
C GLY A 90 14.01 -7.95 24.34
N LYS A 91 13.47 -7.80 25.56
CA LYS A 91 12.06 -7.41 25.83
C LYS A 91 11.55 -6.22 25.00
N LEU A 92 12.41 -5.23 24.72
CA LEU A 92 12.06 -4.06 23.91
C LEU A 92 11.72 -4.40 22.46
N TYR A 93 12.40 -5.38 21.88
CA TYR A 93 12.14 -5.83 20.52
C TYR A 93 10.84 -6.62 20.42
N GLN A 94 10.57 -7.46 21.42
CA GLN A 94 9.30 -8.21 21.52
C GLN A 94 8.12 -7.26 21.64
N LEU A 95 8.25 -6.24 22.51
CA LEU A 95 7.25 -5.19 22.67
C LEU A 95 7.02 -4.42 21.36
N TYR A 96 8.10 -4.08 20.65
CA TYR A 96 8.01 -3.43 19.34
C TYR A 96 7.24 -4.32 18.34
N TYR A 97 7.55 -5.61 18.27
CA TYR A 97 6.88 -6.55 17.37
C TYR A 97 5.40 -6.70 17.68
N ALA A 98 5.06 -6.85 18.96
CA ALA A 98 3.68 -6.94 19.40
C ALA A 98 2.90 -5.67 19.07
N ALA A 99 3.48 -4.49 19.34
CA ALA A 99 2.90 -3.21 18.95
C ALA A 99 2.75 -3.09 17.43
N ASN A 100 3.74 -3.52 16.64
CA ASN A 100 3.68 -3.48 15.18
C ASN A 100 2.56 -4.39 14.64
N ALA A 101 2.44 -5.60 15.18
CA ALA A 101 1.38 -6.54 14.83
C ALA A 101 -0.02 -6.00 15.20
N TRP A 102 -0.16 -5.36 16.36
CA TRP A 102 -1.39 -4.68 16.76
C TRP A 102 -1.77 -3.54 15.82
N VAL A 103 -0.80 -2.72 15.41
CA VAL A 103 -1.02 -1.63 14.44
C VAL A 103 -1.48 -2.21 13.10
N LYS A 104 -0.80 -3.24 12.58
CA LYS A 104 -1.17 -3.90 11.31
C LYS A 104 -2.58 -4.52 11.40
N TRP A 105 -2.90 -5.21 12.49
CA TRP A 105 -4.26 -5.72 12.76
C TRP A 105 -5.28 -4.58 12.81
N GLY A 106 -5.00 -3.52 13.58
CA GLY A 106 -5.90 -2.38 13.78
C GLY A 106 -6.22 -1.62 12.49
N LYS A 107 -5.30 -1.57 11.52
CA LYS A 107 -5.54 -0.95 10.21
C LYS A 107 -6.24 -1.88 9.21
N THR A 108 -6.28 -3.18 9.45
CA THR A 108 -6.89 -4.19 8.55
C THR A 108 -8.13 -4.80 9.16
N VAL A 109 -7.97 -5.79 10.03
CA VAL A 109 -9.07 -6.49 10.70
C VAL A 109 -9.77 -5.56 11.68
N GLY A 110 -9.06 -4.72 12.42
CA GLY A 110 -9.64 -3.74 13.33
C GLY A 110 -10.27 -2.53 12.65
N SER A 111 -10.46 -2.55 11.31
CA SER A 111 -10.96 -1.44 10.49
C SER A 111 -12.29 -1.79 9.85
N ILE A 112 -13.40 -1.23 10.35
CA ILE A 112 -14.74 -1.37 9.73
C ILE A 112 -14.69 -0.96 8.25
N GLN A 113 -14.04 0.15 7.94
CA GLN A 113 -13.85 0.59 6.56
C GLN A 113 -13.20 -0.48 5.68
N ALA A 114 -12.13 -1.15 6.15
CA ALA A 114 -11.49 -2.21 5.39
C ALA A 114 -12.43 -3.42 5.22
N GLN A 115 -13.19 -3.75 6.26
CA GLN A 115 -14.17 -4.84 6.22
C GLN A 115 -15.34 -4.59 5.25
N PHE A 116 -15.75 -3.34 5.03
CA PHE A 116 -16.74 -2.98 3.99
C PHE A 116 -16.13 -2.92 2.59
N ARG A 117 -14.84 -2.59 2.46
CA ARG A 117 -14.12 -2.61 1.18
C ARG A 117 -13.86 -4.03 0.66
N ASN A 118 -13.52 -4.96 1.54
CA ASN A 118 -13.16 -6.34 1.16
C ASN A 118 -14.24 -7.06 0.32
N PRO A 119 -15.54 -7.00 0.65
CA PRO A 119 -16.60 -7.54 -0.20
C PRO A 119 -16.62 -6.97 -1.63
N ILE A 120 -16.34 -5.67 -1.80
CA ILE A 120 -16.33 -5.03 -3.13
C ILE A 120 -15.20 -5.62 -3.98
N SER A 121 -14.01 -5.76 -3.40
CA SER A 121 -12.88 -6.42 -4.08
C SER A 121 -13.16 -7.90 -4.36
N ASN A 122 -13.78 -8.61 -3.43
CA ASN A 122 -14.15 -10.02 -3.63
C ASN A 122 -15.21 -10.20 -4.73
N VAL A 123 -16.15 -9.26 -4.91
CA VAL A 123 -17.09 -9.28 -6.04
C VAL A 123 -16.33 -9.24 -7.37
N LEU A 124 -15.33 -8.37 -7.51
CA LEU A 124 -14.50 -8.31 -8.71
C LEU A 124 -13.69 -9.60 -8.92
N ILE A 125 -13.22 -10.23 -7.83
CA ILE A 125 -12.54 -11.53 -7.89
C ILE A 125 -13.48 -12.65 -8.34
N GLU A 126 -14.72 -12.66 -7.87
CA GLU A 126 -15.73 -13.62 -8.31
C GLU A 126 -16.08 -13.43 -9.79
N VAL A 127 -16.28 -12.18 -10.22
CA VAL A 127 -16.48 -11.83 -11.64
C VAL A 127 -15.32 -12.33 -12.48
N ALA A 128 -14.07 -12.09 -12.06
CA ALA A 128 -12.87 -12.58 -12.75
C ALA A 128 -12.83 -14.11 -12.89
N ASN A 129 -13.43 -14.83 -11.95
CA ASN A 129 -13.51 -16.28 -11.96
C ASN A 129 -14.74 -16.83 -12.72
N GLY A 130 -15.56 -15.97 -13.32
CA GLY A 130 -16.80 -16.30 -14.03
C GLY A 130 -18.03 -16.44 -13.13
N ASN A 131 -17.90 -16.20 -11.82
CA ASN A 131 -18.97 -16.32 -10.84
C ASN A 131 -19.76 -15.01 -10.69
N ILE A 132 -20.60 -14.70 -11.68
CA ILE A 132 -21.34 -13.42 -11.75
C ILE A 132 -22.70 -13.50 -11.05
N ALA A 133 -23.27 -14.70 -10.92
CA ALA A 133 -24.63 -14.89 -10.40
C ALA A 133 -24.70 -14.96 -8.87
N PHE A 134 -23.57 -15.17 -8.18
CA PHE A 134 -23.47 -15.33 -6.71
C PHE A 134 -24.52 -16.30 -6.10
N GLY A 135 -25.09 -17.19 -6.91
CA GLY A 135 -26.34 -17.89 -6.62
C GLY A 135 -26.23 -19.42 -6.60
N GLY A 136 -27.33 -20.07 -6.20
CA GLY A 136 -27.54 -21.52 -6.29
C GLY A 136 -27.18 -22.36 -5.07
N SER A 137 -26.71 -21.77 -3.97
CA SER A 137 -26.65 -22.43 -2.65
C SER A 137 -26.85 -21.41 -1.55
N SER A 138 -27.79 -21.66 -0.63
CA SER A 138 -27.97 -20.85 0.58
C SER A 138 -27.01 -21.25 1.71
N LYS A 139 -26.25 -22.35 1.55
CA LYS A 139 -25.34 -22.88 2.57
C LYS A 139 -24.27 -21.89 3.00
N PRO A 140 -23.59 -21.15 2.09
CA PRO A 140 -22.61 -20.12 2.49
C PRO A 140 -23.22 -19.03 3.40
N PHE A 141 -24.39 -18.50 3.05
CA PHE A 141 -25.08 -17.48 3.84
C PHE A 141 -25.54 -18.00 5.20
N ARG A 142 -26.10 -19.22 5.25
CA ARG A 142 -26.51 -19.87 6.50
C ARG A 142 -25.31 -20.13 7.42
N ALA A 143 -24.17 -20.56 6.87
CA ALA A 143 -22.95 -20.80 7.62
C ALA A 143 -22.44 -19.51 8.30
N VAL A 144 -22.47 -18.37 7.59
CA VAL A 144 -22.09 -17.07 8.16
C VAL A 144 -23.09 -16.61 9.23
N LEU A 145 -24.40 -16.74 8.98
CA LEU A 145 -25.42 -16.36 9.97
C LEU A 145 -25.33 -17.21 11.26
N ALA A 146 -24.97 -18.49 11.15
CA ALA A 146 -24.72 -19.35 12.31
C ALA A 146 -23.54 -18.83 13.15
N GLU A 147 -22.50 -18.27 12.52
CA GLU A 147 -21.34 -17.69 13.19
C GLU A 147 -21.67 -16.44 14.03
N PHE A 148 -22.69 -15.68 13.62
CA PHE A 148 -23.25 -14.57 14.39
C PHE A 148 -24.23 -15.02 15.48
N GLY A 149 -24.36 -16.33 15.72
CA GLY A 149 -25.15 -16.88 16.81
C GLY A 149 -26.65 -16.95 16.52
N VAL A 150 -27.06 -17.00 15.24
CA VAL A 150 -28.46 -17.23 14.85
C VAL A 150 -28.78 -18.73 15.05
N PRO A 151 -29.51 -19.14 16.12
CA PRO A 151 -29.57 -20.55 16.51
C PRO A 151 -30.28 -21.43 15.48
N LYS A 152 -31.22 -20.85 14.71
CA LYS A 152 -31.94 -21.53 13.62
C LYS A 152 -31.03 -21.94 12.45
N MET A 153 -29.83 -21.39 12.36
CA MET A 153 -28.86 -21.68 11.28
C MET A 153 -27.77 -22.67 11.73
N ASP A 154 -27.61 -22.93 13.03
CA ASP A 154 -26.64 -23.89 13.59
C ASP A 154 -27.21 -25.33 13.61
N THR A 155 -27.22 -25.93 12.42
CA THR A 155 -27.76 -27.28 12.20
C THR A 155 -26.63 -28.32 12.12
N LYS A 156 -26.95 -29.60 12.39
CA LYS A 156 -25.98 -30.72 12.20
C LYS A 156 -25.42 -30.76 10.77
N GLU A 157 -26.26 -30.48 9.77
CA GLU A 157 -25.84 -30.38 8.37
C GLU A 157 -24.91 -29.18 8.13
N GLY A 158 -25.23 -28.01 8.68
CA GLY A 158 -24.40 -26.81 8.60
C GLY A 158 -23.01 -27.02 9.23
N ARG A 159 -22.96 -27.69 10.39
CA ARG A 159 -21.69 -28.07 11.02
C ARG A 159 -20.88 -29.03 10.15
N ALA A 160 -21.49 -30.08 9.60
CA ALA A 160 -20.80 -31.00 8.69
C ALA A 160 -20.27 -30.30 7.43
N TYR A 161 -21.04 -29.37 6.86
CA TYR A 161 -20.62 -28.53 5.73
C TYR A 161 -19.39 -27.68 6.08
N LEU A 162 -19.41 -27.00 7.22
CA LEU A 162 -18.27 -26.20 7.69
C LEU A 162 -17.05 -27.06 8.02
N THR A 163 -17.23 -28.22 8.64
CA THR A 163 -16.15 -29.20 8.88
C THR A 163 -15.51 -29.61 7.57
N ARG A 164 -16.31 -29.93 6.54
CA ARG A 164 -15.79 -30.31 5.23
C ARG A 164 -15.05 -29.15 4.55
N ALA A 165 -15.63 -27.95 4.56
CA ALA A 165 -14.97 -26.76 4.02
C ALA A 165 -13.64 -26.45 4.74
N THR A 166 -13.57 -26.70 6.05
CA THR A 166 -12.35 -26.55 6.85
C THR A 166 -11.30 -27.61 6.47
N GLN A 167 -11.70 -28.88 6.35
CA GLN A 167 -10.81 -29.97 5.92
C GLN A 167 -10.19 -29.70 4.53
N LEU A 168 -10.93 -29.08 3.63
CA LEU A 168 -10.47 -28.73 2.28
C LEU A 168 -9.65 -27.43 2.24
N GLY A 169 -9.58 -26.71 3.36
CA GLY A 169 -8.86 -25.43 3.49
C GLY A 169 -9.58 -24.25 2.83
N ILE A 170 -10.90 -24.32 2.67
CA ILE A 170 -11.75 -23.25 2.12
C ILE A 170 -12.22 -22.31 3.22
N TYR A 171 -12.63 -22.91 4.34
CA TYR A 171 -12.98 -22.18 5.54
C TYR A 171 -11.72 -22.05 6.40
N ASP A 172 -11.06 -20.90 6.30
CA ASP A 172 -9.75 -20.70 6.91
C ASP A 172 -9.64 -19.30 7.51
N ASN A 173 -9.10 -19.22 8.72
CA ASN A 173 -8.90 -17.97 9.44
C ASN A 173 -7.55 -17.34 9.08
N THR A 174 -7.01 -17.61 7.89
CA THR A 174 -5.58 -17.48 7.60
C THR A 174 -5.00 -16.09 7.83
N VAL A 175 -5.73 -15.00 7.58
CA VAL A 175 -5.27 -13.62 7.88
C VAL A 175 -5.18 -13.37 9.38
N LEU A 176 -6.22 -13.74 10.12
CA LEU A 176 -6.23 -13.69 11.59
C LEU A 176 -5.14 -14.60 12.16
N ASN A 177 -4.95 -15.78 11.58
CA ASN A 177 -3.93 -16.74 11.97
C ASN A 177 -2.54 -16.19 11.65
N GLU A 178 -2.36 -15.48 10.54
CA GLU A 178 -1.13 -14.86 10.09
C GLU A 178 -0.72 -13.69 11.03
N PHE A 179 -1.68 -12.86 11.47
CA PHE A 179 -1.49 -11.86 12.53
C PHE A 179 -1.22 -12.47 13.89
N THR A 180 -1.99 -13.50 14.26
CA THR A 180 -1.80 -14.25 15.50
C THR A 180 -0.45 -14.97 15.49
N GLN A 181 0.03 -15.40 14.32
CA GLN A 181 1.34 -16.02 14.15
C GLN A 181 2.44 -14.97 14.33
N MET A 182 2.31 -13.76 13.80
CA MET A 182 3.26 -12.66 14.12
C MET A 182 3.31 -12.35 15.63
N LEU A 183 2.15 -12.36 16.30
CA LEU A 183 2.08 -12.17 17.76
C LEU A 183 2.71 -13.34 18.55
N LYS A 184 2.58 -14.58 18.05
CA LYS A 184 3.19 -15.78 18.63
C LYS A 184 4.70 -15.86 18.37
N ASP A 185 5.14 -15.43 17.19
CA ASP A 185 6.54 -15.41 16.75
C ASP A 185 7.34 -14.30 17.47
N ALA A 186 6.68 -13.25 17.98
CA ALA A 186 7.24 -12.19 18.82
C ALA A 186 7.67 -12.65 20.24
N GLN A 187 7.88 -13.95 20.43
CA GLN A 187 8.24 -14.74 21.61
C GLN A 187 7.10 -15.26 22.49
N GLN A 188 6.95 -16.60 22.52
CA GLN A 188 6.35 -17.43 23.59
C GLN A 188 5.04 -16.92 24.27
N TYR A 189 4.27 -16.05 23.62
CA TYR A 189 2.99 -15.57 24.12
C TYR A 189 1.88 -16.49 23.62
N LYS A 190 1.12 -17.08 24.55
CA LYS A 190 -0.01 -17.99 24.24
C LYS A 190 -1.33 -17.25 23.94
N GLY A 191 -1.31 -15.92 23.93
CA GLY A 191 -2.52 -15.09 23.82
C GLY A 191 -2.92 -14.72 22.39
N SER A 192 -4.21 -14.49 22.21
CA SER A 192 -4.90 -13.93 21.05
C SER A 192 -4.78 -12.40 20.99
N THR A 193 -5.31 -11.76 19.94
CA THR A 193 -5.44 -10.29 19.86
C THR A 193 -6.21 -9.68 21.04
N ILE A 194 -7.04 -10.48 21.70
CA ILE A 194 -7.84 -10.09 22.88
C ILE A 194 -6.93 -9.96 24.10
N ASP A 195 -5.99 -10.89 24.28
CA ASP A 195 -5.07 -10.90 25.42
C ASP A 195 -4.11 -9.70 25.38
N PHE A 196 -3.67 -9.29 24.18
CA PHE A 196 -2.89 -8.06 24.00
C PHE A 196 -3.73 -6.79 24.23
N ALA A 197 -5.00 -6.77 23.82
CA ALA A 197 -5.91 -5.66 24.13
C ALA A 197 -6.15 -5.53 25.64
N GLU A 198 -6.20 -6.65 26.37
CA GLU A 198 -6.28 -6.68 27.84
C GLU A 198 -5.04 -6.12 28.52
N GLU A 199 -3.86 -6.39 27.96
CA GLU A 199 -2.58 -5.89 28.48
C GLU A 199 -2.46 -4.37 28.29
N LEU A 200 -2.94 -3.83 27.16
CA LEU A 200 -2.98 -2.38 26.90
C LEU A 200 -4.06 -1.63 27.69
N ALA A 201 -5.22 -2.25 27.91
CA ALA A 201 -6.39 -1.59 28.51
C ALA A 201 -6.54 -1.84 30.01
N GLY A 202 -5.69 -2.67 30.61
CA GLY A 202 -5.83 -3.19 31.96
C GLY A 202 -6.86 -4.32 32.06
N ARG A 203 -6.63 -5.25 33.01
CA ARG A 203 -7.53 -6.39 33.29
C ARG A 203 -8.91 -5.87 33.74
N GLY A 204 -9.89 -5.81 32.83
CA GLY A 204 -11.29 -5.47 33.18
C GLY A 204 -12.19 -4.91 32.07
N SER A 205 -11.68 -4.53 30.91
CA SER A 205 -12.50 -3.85 29.88
C SER A 205 -13.29 -4.83 28.97
N ASN A 206 -14.33 -5.47 29.52
CA ASN A 206 -15.23 -6.37 28.78
C ASN A 206 -15.81 -5.77 27.48
N PHE A 207 -15.93 -4.44 27.40
CA PHE A 207 -16.37 -3.73 26.21
C PHE A 207 -15.35 -3.79 25.05
N LEU A 208 -14.06 -3.58 25.34
CA LEU A 208 -13.00 -3.64 24.32
C LEU A 208 -12.85 -5.07 23.78
N LYS A 209 -12.92 -6.10 24.64
CA LYS A 209 -12.91 -7.50 24.21
C LYS A 209 -14.03 -7.81 23.23
N LYS A 210 -15.27 -7.44 23.59
CA LYS A 210 -16.45 -7.62 22.72
C LYS A 210 -16.31 -6.88 21.39
N GLY A 211 -15.74 -5.68 21.38
CA GLY A 211 -15.47 -4.92 20.16
C GLY A 211 -14.44 -5.59 19.25
N VAL A 212 -13.30 -6.02 19.81
CA VAL A 212 -12.25 -6.76 19.08
C VAL A 212 -12.82 -8.08 18.52
N ASP A 213 -13.58 -8.83 19.32
CA ASP A 213 -14.23 -10.07 18.90
C ASP A 213 -15.24 -9.86 17.78
N PHE A 214 -16.06 -8.81 17.88
CA PHE A 214 -17.02 -8.46 16.84
C PHE A 214 -16.30 -8.14 15.52
N LEU A 215 -15.24 -7.33 15.55
CA LEU A 215 -14.46 -6.99 14.36
C LEU A 215 -13.78 -8.22 13.76
N ASN A 216 -13.20 -9.09 14.57
CA ASN A 216 -12.60 -10.36 14.12
C ASN A 216 -13.64 -11.28 13.46
N ARG A 217 -14.83 -11.41 14.05
CA ARG A 217 -15.96 -12.19 13.49
C ARG A 217 -16.43 -11.61 12.17
N LEU A 218 -16.64 -10.29 12.10
CA LEU A 218 -17.12 -9.63 10.89
C LEU A 218 -16.13 -9.76 9.72
N TYR A 219 -14.83 -9.62 9.99
CA TYR A 219 -13.79 -9.87 9.00
C TYR A 219 -13.81 -11.32 8.49
N ARG A 220 -13.82 -12.30 9.41
CA ARG A 220 -13.83 -13.73 9.08
C ARG A 220 -15.07 -14.12 8.28
N ALA A 221 -16.23 -13.66 8.71
CA ALA A 221 -17.50 -13.88 8.03
C ALA A 221 -17.48 -13.36 6.59
N GLY A 222 -16.97 -12.14 6.38
CA GLY A 222 -16.85 -11.55 5.05
C GLY A 222 -15.97 -12.40 4.11
N ASP A 223 -14.76 -12.76 4.54
CA ASP A 223 -13.83 -13.54 3.71
C ASP A 223 -14.34 -14.97 3.44
N ASN A 224 -14.81 -15.66 4.49
CA ASN A 224 -15.31 -17.03 4.37
C ASN A 224 -16.57 -17.10 3.51
N LEU A 225 -17.44 -16.07 3.53
CA LEU A 225 -18.63 -16.04 2.68
C LEU A 225 -18.27 -16.21 1.21
N PHE A 226 -17.34 -15.39 0.71
CA PHE A 226 -16.95 -15.41 -0.70
C PHE A 226 -16.20 -16.70 -1.06
N LYS A 227 -15.33 -17.22 -0.18
CA LYS A 227 -14.67 -18.52 -0.39
C LYS A 227 -15.64 -19.68 -0.45
N LEU A 228 -16.69 -19.68 0.38
CA LEU A 228 -17.73 -20.71 0.37
C LEU A 228 -18.64 -20.58 -0.88
N ILE A 229 -19.02 -19.36 -1.26
CA ILE A 229 -19.75 -19.09 -2.51
C ILE A 229 -18.95 -19.61 -3.71
N ALA A 230 -17.66 -19.28 -3.76
CA ALA A 230 -16.75 -19.73 -4.79
C ALA A 230 -16.61 -21.25 -4.85
N TRP A 231 -16.47 -21.91 -3.69
CA TRP A 231 -16.33 -23.36 -3.62
C TRP A 231 -17.58 -24.08 -4.11
N GLU A 232 -18.77 -23.60 -3.75
CA GLU A 232 -20.04 -24.14 -4.27
C GLU A 232 -20.17 -23.91 -5.78
N TYR A 233 -19.78 -22.74 -6.29
CA TYR A 233 -19.78 -22.44 -7.72
C TYR A 233 -18.82 -23.35 -8.50
N GLU A 234 -17.57 -23.46 -8.02
CA GLU A 234 -16.52 -24.31 -8.59
C GLU A 234 -16.91 -25.79 -8.60
N THR A 235 -17.49 -26.28 -7.51
CA THR A 235 -18.01 -27.64 -7.39
C THR A 235 -19.11 -27.88 -8.42
N ARG A 236 -20.10 -26.96 -8.51
CA ARG A 236 -21.24 -27.10 -9.42
C ARG A 236 -20.82 -27.11 -10.88
N ARG A 237 -19.91 -26.21 -11.30
CA ARG A 237 -19.46 -26.19 -12.70
C ARG A 237 -18.69 -27.45 -13.08
N LEU A 238 -17.91 -28.02 -12.16
CA LEU A 238 -17.21 -29.29 -12.38
C LEU A 238 -18.19 -30.46 -12.48
N MET A 239 -19.23 -30.49 -11.65
CA MET A 239 -20.30 -31.48 -11.77
C MET A 239 -21.04 -31.35 -13.11
N ASN A 240 -21.45 -30.13 -13.49
CA ASN A 240 -22.24 -29.90 -14.69
C ASN A 240 -21.44 -30.08 -15.99
N GLY A 241 -20.20 -29.58 -16.02
CA GLY A 241 -19.39 -29.58 -17.22
C GLY A 241 -18.59 -30.87 -17.42
N ARG A 242 -18.10 -31.49 -16.34
CA ARG A 242 -17.31 -32.73 -16.41
C ARG A 242 -18.08 -33.99 -15.99
N GLY A 243 -19.31 -33.86 -15.51
CA GLY A 243 -20.11 -35.00 -15.02
C GLY A 243 -19.59 -35.62 -13.73
N LEU A 244 -18.73 -34.90 -12.97
CA LEU A 244 -18.12 -35.44 -11.76
C LEU A 244 -19.15 -35.58 -10.62
N ALA A 245 -18.97 -36.60 -9.78
CA ALA A 245 -19.68 -36.69 -8.52
C ALA A 245 -19.25 -35.54 -7.58
N ARG A 246 -20.16 -35.10 -6.70
CA ARG A 246 -19.89 -33.97 -5.79
C ARG A 246 -18.65 -34.19 -4.93
N GLN A 247 -18.43 -35.42 -4.46
CA GLN A 247 -17.30 -35.79 -3.60
C GLN A 247 -15.94 -35.56 -4.28
N GLU A 248 -15.85 -35.76 -5.60
CA GLU A 248 -14.64 -35.47 -6.37
C GLU A 248 -14.58 -33.99 -6.78
N ALA A 249 -15.71 -33.47 -7.26
CA ALA A 249 -15.83 -32.08 -7.73
C ALA A 249 -15.48 -31.08 -6.63
N GLU A 250 -15.85 -31.34 -5.38
CA GLU A 250 -15.61 -30.44 -4.26
C GLU A 250 -14.13 -30.37 -3.86
N VAL A 251 -13.37 -31.45 -4.06
CA VAL A 251 -11.93 -31.49 -3.79
C VAL A 251 -11.18 -30.68 -4.85
N ILE A 252 -11.50 -30.91 -6.12
CA ILE A 252 -10.92 -30.15 -7.24
C ILE A 252 -11.32 -28.67 -7.15
N GLY A 253 -12.60 -28.41 -6.87
CA GLY A 253 -13.15 -27.07 -6.71
C GLY A 253 -12.45 -26.32 -5.57
N ALA A 254 -12.19 -26.99 -4.44
CA ALA A 254 -11.46 -26.38 -3.34
C ALA A 254 -10.03 -25.96 -3.74
N GLU A 255 -9.33 -26.79 -4.49
CA GLU A 255 -7.99 -26.45 -4.98
C GLU A 255 -8.02 -25.27 -5.95
N ARG A 256 -9.01 -25.21 -6.84
CA ARG A 256 -9.22 -24.06 -7.74
C ARG A 256 -9.48 -22.78 -6.97
N VAL A 257 -10.36 -22.79 -5.96
CA VAL A 257 -10.63 -21.65 -5.08
C VAL A 257 -9.36 -21.14 -4.41
N LYS A 258 -8.56 -22.03 -3.81
CA LYS A 258 -7.30 -21.65 -3.15
C LYS A 258 -6.27 -21.08 -4.14
N ASN A 259 -6.33 -21.51 -5.40
CA ASN A 259 -5.43 -21.05 -6.44
C ASN A 259 -5.83 -19.71 -7.07
N THR A 260 -7.11 -19.33 -6.99
CA THR A 260 -7.60 -18.10 -7.63
C THR A 260 -8.20 -17.06 -6.67
N ARG A 261 -8.07 -17.28 -5.36
CA ARG A 261 -8.38 -16.32 -4.29
C ARG A 261 -7.26 -16.27 -3.25
N ALA A 262 -7.21 -15.17 -2.51
CA ALA A 262 -6.23 -15.00 -1.44
C ALA A 262 -6.37 -16.12 -0.40
N THR A 263 -5.26 -16.83 -0.26
CA THR A 263 -5.07 -17.97 0.61
C THR A 263 -3.69 -17.82 1.23
N TYR A 264 -3.62 -17.07 2.32
CA TYR A 264 -2.35 -16.61 2.89
C TYR A 264 -1.42 -17.73 3.37
N SER A 265 -1.96 -18.95 3.57
CA SER A 265 -1.16 -20.15 3.79
C SER A 265 -0.24 -20.48 2.61
N ARG A 266 -0.57 -20.04 1.38
CA ARG A 266 0.19 -20.25 0.13
C ARG A 266 1.19 -19.15 -0.20
N VAL A 267 1.25 -18.08 0.60
CA VAL A 267 2.24 -17.01 0.41
C VAL A 267 3.66 -17.59 0.45
N PRO A 268 4.54 -17.24 -0.51
CA PRO A 268 5.92 -17.73 -0.54
C PRO A 268 6.65 -17.47 0.79
N ARG A 269 7.54 -18.40 1.16
CA ARG A 269 8.29 -18.33 2.44
C ARG A 269 9.11 -17.05 2.56
N VAL A 270 9.73 -16.59 1.46
CA VAL A 270 10.47 -15.32 1.41
C VAL A 270 9.57 -14.11 1.73
N VAL A 271 8.31 -14.11 1.27
CA VAL A 271 7.36 -13.03 1.59
C VAL A 271 6.88 -13.14 3.04
N LYS A 272 6.66 -14.35 3.54
CA LYS A 272 6.36 -14.58 4.98
C LYS A 272 7.49 -14.08 5.88
N ALA A 273 8.74 -14.27 5.48
CA ALA A 273 9.93 -13.77 6.15
C ALA A 273 10.04 -12.23 6.11
N LEU A 274 9.84 -11.61 4.94
CA LEU A 274 9.86 -10.16 4.79
C LEU A 274 8.75 -9.46 5.58
N ARG A 275 7.58 -10.10 5.71
CA ARG A 275 6.45 -9.61 6.52
C ARG A 275 6.76 -9.52 8.01
N LEU A 276 7.65 -10.38 8.50
CA LEU A 276 8.13 -10.35 9.87
C LEU A 276 9.12 -9.22 10.11
N GLN A 277 9.54 -8.45 9.11
CA GLN A 277 10.48 -7.35 9.34
C GLN A 277 9.79 -6.17 10.07
N PRO A 278 10.46 -5.55 11.06
CA PRO A 278 9.84 -4.53 11.93
C PRO A 278 9.74 -3.16 11.25
N ILE A 279 10.63 -2.87 10.30
CA ILE A 279 10.92 -1.50 9.85
C ILE A 279 10.26 -1.15 8.51
N PHE A 280 9.96 -2.13 7.65
CA PHE A 280 9.39 -1.93 6.31
C PHE A 280 8.34 -3.00 5.97
N GLY A 281 7.45 -2.71 5.02
CA GLY A 281 6.50 -3.70 4.49
C GLY A 281 5.34 -4.04 5.42
N ASN A 282 4.30 -3.21 5.45
CA ASN A 282 3.14 -3.47 6.32
C ASN A 282 2.20 -4.58 5.78
N PHE A 283 2.10 -4.74 4.46
CA PHE A 283 1.06 -5.56 3.82
C PHE A 283 1.56 -6.39 2.63
N MET A 284 2.74 -7.02 2.73
CA MET A 284 3.37 -7.73 1.59
C MET A 284 2.61 -8.99 1.13
N SER A 285 1.76 -9.58 1.98
CA SER A 285 1.07 -10.83 1.66
C SER A 285 0.03 -10.66 0.55
N TRP A 286 -0.73 -9.57 0.56
CA TRP A 286 -1.77 -9.32 -0.45
C TRP A 286 -1.20 -9.08 -1.88
N PRO A 287 -0.21 -8.20 -2.09
CA PRO A 287 0.51 -8.06 -3.35
C PRO A 287 1.03 -9.39 -3.91
N SER A 288 1.63 -10.22 -3.05
CA SER A 288 2.16 -11.53 -3.47
C SER A 288 1.06 -12.50 -3.93
N GLU A 289 -0.11 -12.46 -3.29
CA GLU A 289 -1.24 -13.30 -3.65
C GLU A 289 -1.86 -12.86 -4.97
N MET A 290 -1.93 -11.55 -5.24
CA MET A 290 -2.40 -11.05 -6.54
C MET A 290 -1.53 -11.51 -7.70
N LEU A 291 -0.20 -11.57 -7.52
CA LEU A 291 0.74 -12.13 -8.50
C LEU A 291 0.50 -13.62 -8.77
N ARG A 292 -0.05 -14.36 -7.81
CA ARG A 292 -0.37 -15.78 -7.96
C ARG A 292 -1.77 -16.01 -8.55
N ILE A 293 -2.75 -15.19 -8.17
CA ILE A 293 -4.17 -15.40 -8.47
C ILE A 293 -4.47 -15.25 -9.96
N ILE A 294 -4.01 -14.17 -10.61
CA ILE A 294 -4.32 -13.92 -12.02
C ILE A 294 -3.75 -15.00 -12.95
N PRO A 295 -2.45 -15.36 -12.89
CA PRO A 295 -1.90 -16.40 -13.76
C PRO A 295 -2.62 -17.74 -13.59
N ASN A 296 -2.96 -18.12 -12.35
CA ASN A 296 -3.76 -19.31 -12.10
C ASN A 296 -5.17 -19.20 -12.67
N THR A 297 -5.80 -18.03 -12.59
CA THR A 297 -7.14 -17.79 -13.15
C THR A 297 -7.11 -17.97 -14.67
N LEU A 298 -6.12 -17.41 -15.35
CA LEU A 298 -5.92 -17.60 -16.80
C LEU A 298 -5.56 -19.04 -17.17
N ARG A 299 -4.71 -19.71 -16.38
CA ARG A 299 -4.39 -21.13 -16.56
C ARG A 299 -5.65 -21.98 -16.50
N TYR A 300 -6.49 -21.81 -15.47
CA TYR A 300 -7.76 -22.54 -15.37
C TYR A 300 -8.73 -22.19 -16.49
N ALA A 301 -8.74 -20.95 -16.98
CA ALA A 301 -9.55 -20.59 -18.15
C ALA A 301 -9.12 -21.40 -19.39
N GLY A 302 -7.80 -21.48 -19.63
CA GLY A 302 -7.23 -22.27 -20.71
C GLY A 302 -7.48 -23.78 -20.57
N GLU A 303 -7.38 -24.33 -19.36
CA GLU A 303 -7.72 -25.72 -19.06
C GLU A 303 -9.21 -26.01 -19.33
N ASP A 304 -10.10 -25.13 -18.87
CA ASP A 304 -11.56 -25.28 -19.05
C ASP A 304 -11.95 -25.16 -20.54
N LEU A 305 -11.28 -24.31 -21.33
CA LEU A 305 -11.48 -24.20 -22.79
C LEU A 305 -11.08 -25.45 -23.57
N LYS A 306 -10.09 -26.18 -23.08
CA LYS A 306 -9.59 -27.43 -23.69
C LYS A 306 -10.35 -28.67 -23.21
N THR A 307 -11.08 -28.56 -22.11
CA THR A 307 -11.81 -29.69 -21.51
C THR A 307 -13.22 -29.80 -22.11
N PRO A 308 -13.63 -30.96 -22.65
CA PRO A 308 -15.00 -31.20 -23.09
C PRO A 308 -16.04 -30.87 -22.01
N GLY A 309 -17.14 -30.23 -22.38
CA GLY A 309 -18.20 -29.79 -21.46
C GLY A 309 -17.86 -28.59 -20.55
N MET A 310 -16.59 -28.14 -20.51
CA MET A 310 -16.15 -27.00 -19.69
C MET A 310 -15.92 -25.71 -20.49
N ARG A 311 -15.98 -25.75 -21.83
CA ARG A 311 -15.60 -24.62 -22.71
C ARG A 311 -16.35 -23.32 -22.36
N ARG A 312 -17.64 -23.41 -22.04
CA ARG A 312 -18.45 -22.28 -21.57
C ARG A 312 -17.85 -21.62 -20.32
N TYR A 313 -17.47 -22.41 -19.32
CA TYR A 313 -16.87 -21.90 -18.07
C TYR A 313 -15.47 -21.31 -18.30
N GLY A 314 -14.73 -21.82 -19.28
CA GLY A 314 -13.47 -21.23 -19.74
C GLY A 314 -13.68 -19.82 -20.33
N PHE A 315 -14.68 -19.66 -21.20
CA PHE A 315 -15.06 -18.35 -21.74
C PHE A 315 -15.62 -17.40 -20.67
N GLU A 316 -16.49 -17.88 -19.77
CA GLU A 316 -17.01 -17.07 -18.64
C GLU A 316 -15.87 -16.50 -17.78
N ARG A 317 -14.81 -17.29 -17.55
CA ARG A 317 -13.62 -16.84 -16.83
C ARG A 317 -12.79 -15.82 -17.61
N LEU A 318 -12.56 -16.00 -18.91
CA LEU A 318 -11.84 -15.02 -19.72
C LEU A 318 -12.58 -13.68 -19.80
N ILE A 319 -13.89 -13.73 -20.10
CA ILE A 319 -14.76 -12.54 -20.11
C ILE A 319 -14.78 -11.92 -18.72
N GLY A 320 -14.85 -12.74 -17.67
CA GLY A 320 -14.77 -12.32 -16.28
C GLY A 320 -13.51 -11.53 -15.97
N VAL A 321 -12.32 -12.05 -16.33
CA VAL A 321 -11.04 -11.36 -16.13
C VAL A 321 -11.02 -10.02 -16.87
N LEU A 322 -11.48 -10.00 -18.11
CA LEU A 322 -11.60 -8.75 -18.89
C LEU A 322 -12.54 -7.76 -18.22
N ALA A 323 -13.73 -8.20 -17.82
CA ALA A 323 -14.73 -7.37 -17.14
C ALA A 323 -14.17 -6.82 -15.83
N ALA A 324 -13.57 -7.65 -14.98
CA ALA A 324 -13.04 -7.23 -13.69
C ALA A 324 -11.85 -6.26 -13.81
N THR A 325 -10.95 -6.46 -14.79
CA THR A 325 -9.80 -5.57 -15.03
C THR A 325 -10.20 -4.23 -15.65
N THR A 326 -11.27 -4.20 -16.45
CA THR A 326 -11.80 -2.98 -17.09
C THR A 326 -12.90 -2.30 -16.29
N ALA A 327 -13.46 -2.93 -15.26
CA ALA A 327 -14.64 -2.46 -14.53
C ALA A 327 -14.46 -1.02 -14.02
N THR A 328 -13.34 -0.72 -13.37
CA THR A 328 -13.11 0.64 -12.88
C THR A 328 -12.79 1.62 -14.01
N VAL A 329 -12.24 1.16 -15.14
CA VAL A 329 -12.05 2.01 -16.33
C VAL A 329 -13.42 2.40 -16.90
N ALA A 330 -14.36 1.45 -16.96
CA ALA A 330 -15.73 1.71 -17.36
C ALA A 330 -16.42 2.68 -16.38
N ILE A 331 -16.26 2.49 -15.07
CA ILE A 331 -16.78 3.41 -14.04
C ILE A 331 -16.17 4.82 -14.21
N THR A 332 -14.85 4.92 -14.41
CA THR A 332 -14.19 6.20 -14.69
C THR A 332 -14.75 6.84 -15.96
N ARG A 333 -14.92 6.07 -17.05
CA ARG A 333 -15.48 6.58 -18.33
C ARG A 333 -16.94 7.02 -18.18
N LEU A 334 -17.75 6.31 -17.39
CA LEU A 334 -19.11 6.72 -17.05
C LEU A 334 -19.13 8.00 -16.23
N GLY A 335 -18.27 8.10 -15.22
CA GLY A 335 -18.09 9.34 -14.44
C GLY A 335 -17.65 10.49 -15.33
N MET A 336 -16.73 10.25 -16.26
CA MET A 336 -16.30 11.23 -17.26
C MET A 336 -17.46 11.70 -18.14
N TRP A 337 -18.23 10.77 -18.70
CA TRP A 337 -19.41 11.10 -19.51
C TRP A 337 -20.46 11.89 -18.71
N ALA A 338 -20.80 11.42 -17.51
CA ALA A 338 -21.80 12.06 -16.64
C ALA A 338 -21.40 13.47 -16.18
N THR A 339 -20.09 13.77 -16.14
CA THR A 339 -19.56 15.06 -15.66
C THR A 339 -19.02 15.94 -16.78
N GLY A 340 -19.08 15.49 -18.04
CA GLY A 340 -18.49 16.20 -19.17
C GLY A 340 -16.94 16.29 -19.11
N PHE A 341 -16.29 15.38 -18.37
CA PHE A 341 -14.84 15.24 -18.36
C PHE A 341 -14.36 14.47 -19.59
N ASN A 342 -13.24 14.91 -20.16
CA ASN A 342 -12.54 14.19 -21.22
C ASN A 342 -11.12 13.81 -20.74
N ASP A 343 -10.40 13.04 -21.57
CA ASP A 343 -9.06 12.54 -21.21
C ASP A 343 -8.07 13.68 -20.90
N ARG A 344 -8.20 14.83 -21.58
CA ARG A 344 -7.37 16.03 -21.32
C ARG A 344 -7.65 16.62 -19.94
N LYS A 345 -8.92 16.76 -19.55
CA LYS A 345 -9.30 17.21 -18.20
C LYS A 345 -8.87 16.22 -17.12
N MET A 346 -8.92 14.92 -17.39
CA MET A 346 -8.40 13.90 -16.46
C MET A 346 -6.89 14.00 -16.27
N GLN A 347 -6.11 14.21 -17.34
CA GLN A 347 -4.67 14.46 -17.24
C GLN A 347 -4.37 15.76 -16.50
N ALA A 348 -5.15 16.81 -16.75
CA ALA A 348 -5.05 18.08 -16.03
C ALA A 348 -5.30 17.89 -14.53
N LEU A 349 -6.36 17.16 -14.14
CA LEU A 349 -6.68 16.83 -12.75
C LEU A 349 -5.50 16.13 -12.06
N ARG A 350 -4.89 15.14 -12.73
CA ARG A 350 -3.73 14.39 -12.19
C ARG A 350 -2.51 15.26 -11.86
N ARG A 351 -2.40 16.47 -12.41
CA ARG A 351 -1.31 17.40 -12.06
C ARG A 351 -1.50 18.05 -10.69
N PHE A 352 -2.72 18.07 -10.16
CA PHE A 352 -3.09 18.72 -8.91
C PHE A 352 -3.43 17.76 -7.76
N VAL A 353 -3.64 16.47 -8.03
CA VAL A 353 -3.85 15.45 -6.98
C VAL A 353 -2.56 15.17 -6.19
N ALA A 354 -2.70 14.47 -5.06
CA ALA A 354 -1.55 14.08 -4.26
C ALA A 354 -0.60 13.13 -5.03
N PRO A 355 0.71 13.12 -4.76
CA PRO A 355 1.68 12.33 -5.53
C PRO A 355 1.33 10.84 -5.68
N TYR A 356 0.83 10.21 -4.62
CA TYR A 356 0.42 8.81 -4.61
C TYR A 356 -0.86 8.52 -5.43
N GLN A 357 -1.62 9.55 -5.79
CA GLN A 357 -2.87 9.43 -6.58
C GLN A 357 -2.66 9.72 -8.07
N LYS A 358 -1.46 10.16 -8.49
CA LYS A 358 -1.18 10.51 -9.89
C LYS A 358 -1.42 9.35 -10.85
N ASN A 359 -1.14 8.13 -10.40
CA ASN A 359 -1.30 6.91 -11.17
C ASN A 359 -2.58 6.13 -10.81
N ALA A 360 -3.34 6.61 -9.81
CA ALA A 360 -4.54 5.94 -9.35
C ALA A 360 -5.68 6.01 -10.39
N THR A 361 -6.63 5.09 -10.27
CA THR A 361 -7.89 5.14 -11.02
C THR A 361 -8.82 6.18 -10.39
N LEU A 362 -8.89 7.36 -11.00
CA LEU A 362 -9.71 8.47 -10.54
C LEU A 362 -11.03 8.52 -11.34
N MET A 363 -12.14 8.70 -10.65
CA MET A 363 -13.45 8.97 -11.24
C MET A 363 -13.82 10.42 -10.96
N PRO A 364 -14.02 11.29 -11.97
CA PRO A 364 -14.49 12.65 -11.73
C PRO A 364 -15.94 12.62 -11.25
N THR A 365 -16.29 13.52 -10.32
CA THR A 365 -17.66 13.68 -9.80
C THR A 365 -18.28 15.02 -10.19
N GLY A 366 -17.59 15.82 -11.01
CA GLY A 366 -18.05 17.10 -11.51
C GLY A 366 -17.10 18.24 -11.18
N SER A 367 -17.48 19.44 -11.58
CA SER A 367 -16.79 20.67 -11.21
C SER A 367 -17.82 21.73 -10.88
N ASP A 368 -17.59 22.46 -9.80
CA ASP A 368 -18.39 23.61 -9.39
C ASP A 368 -17.47 24.83 -9.28
N GLY A 369 -17.58 25.74 -10.24
CA GLY A 369 -16.68 26.88 -10.38
C GLY A 369 -15.19 26.45 -10.42
N LYS A 370 -14.47 26.73 -9.33
CA LYS A 370 -13.03 26.45 -9.19
C LYS A 370 -12.72 25.12 -8.52
N ASP A 371 -13.74 24.42 -8.06
CA ASP A 371 -13.62 23.19 -7.29
C ASP A 371 -13.89 21.99 -8.21
N VAL A 372 -12.91 21.10 -8.33
CA VAL A 372 -13.01 19.87 -9.11
C VAL A 372 -13.16 18.69 -8.17
N GLY A 373 -14.30 18.02 -8.24
CA GLY A 373 -14.61 16.83 -7.47
C GLY A 373 -14.14 15.55 -8.16
N TYR A 374 -13.59 14.62 -7.38
CA TYR A 374 -13.22 13.29 -7.84
C TYR A 374 -13.27 12.27 -6.71
N VAL A 375 -13.31 10.99 -7.07
CA VAL A 375 -13.17 9.85 -6.17
C VAL A 375 -12.00 9.00 -6.66
N ASP A 376 -11.15 8.60 -5.74
CA ASP A 376 -10.13 7.59 -5.99
C ASP A 376 -10.71 6.18 -5.77
N ILE A 377 -10.93 5.45 -6.86
CA ILE A 377 -11.49 4.09 -6.85
C ILE A 377 -10.42 3.00 -6.98
N SER A 378 -9.13 3.38 -7.03
CA SER A 378 -8.01 2.42 -7.05
C SER A 378 -8.05 1.45 -5.87
N TYR A 379 -8.36 1.96 -4.67
CA TYR A 379 -8.41 1.19 -3.43
C TYR A 379 -9.44 0.05 -3.41
N THR A 380 -10.38 0.02 -4.35
CA THR A 380 -11.38 -1.04 -4.48
C THR A 380 -11.04 -2.05 -5.56
N ASP A 381 -10.06 -1.76 -6.41
CA ASP A 381 -9.66 -2.62 -7.53
C ASP A 381 -8.53 -3.59 -7.14
N PRO A 382 -8.81 -4.90 -7.02
CA PRO A 382 -7.77 -5.88 -6.74
C PRO A 382 -6.77 -6.04 -7.91
N TYR A 383 -7.09 -5.58 -9.12
CA TYR A 383 -6.33 -5.85 -10.34
C TYR A 383 -5.46 -4.70 -10.85
N GLU A 384 -5.27 -3.65 -10.05
CA GLU A 384 -4.55 -2.43 -10.44
C GLU A 384 -3.14 -2.71 -11.01
N VAL A 385 -2.38 -3.63 -10.39
CA VAL A 385 -1.04 -4.04 -10.83
C VAL A 385 -0.99 -4.55 -12.28
N PHE A 386 -2.09 -5.13 -12.79
CA PHE A 386 -2.13 -5.74 -14.11
C PHE A 386 -2.71 -4.83 -15.20
N LYS A 387 -3.21 -3.64 -14.84
CA LYS A 387 -3.70 -2.67 -15.82
C LYS A 387 -2.57 -1.97 -16.56
N GLY A 388 -1.42 -1.75 -15.92
CA GLY A 388 -0.23 -1.18 -16.55
C GLY A 388 0.18 -1.93 -17.83
N PRO A 389 0.32 -3.27 -17.78
CA PRO A 389 0.54 -4.12 -18.95
C PRO A 389 -0.55 -4.04 -20.02
N ALA A 390 -1.84 -4.07 -19.64
CA ALA A 390 -2.94 -3.97 -20.60
C ALA A 390 -2.94 -2.61 -21.33
N PHE A 391 -2.63 -1.53 -20.62
CA PHE A 391 -2.43 -0.21 -21.21
C PHE A 391 -1.16 -0.13 -22.08
N ALA A 392 -0.07 -0.79 -21.68
CA ALA A 392 1.18 -0.84 -22.44
C ALA A 392 0.99 -1.54 -23.80
N VAL A 393 0.30 -2.68 -23.82
CA VAL A 393 -0.09 -3.37 -25.06
C VAL A 393 -0.99 -2.50 -25.92
N ALA A 394 -1.99 -1.84 -25.32
CA ALA A 394 -2.90 -0.93 -26.03
C ALA A 394 -2.21 0.35 -26.57
N THR A 395 -1.05 0.71 -26.03
CA THR A 395 -0.26 1.88 -26.44
C THR A 395 1.01 1.53 -27.22
N GLY A 396 1.20 0.25 -27.57
CA GLY A 396 2.31 -0.22 -28.40
C GLY A 396 3.68 -0.21 -27.71
N ARG A 397 3.73 -0.27 -26.37
CA ARG A 397 4.99 -0.42 -25.61
C ARG A 397 5.38 -1.89 -25.52
N ASP A 398 6.67 -2.14 -25.27
CA ASP A 398 7.16 -3.50 -25.06
C ASP A 398 6.41 -4.16 -23.88
N PRO A 399 5.73 -5.30 -24.10
CA PRO A 399 4.91 -5.93 -23.07
C PRO A 399 5.72 -6.44 -21.88
N GLU A 400 6.93 -6.95 -22.11
CA GLU A 400 7.74 -7.59 -21.07
C GLU A 400 8.32 -6.56 -20.11
N GLU A 401 8.97 -5.51 -20.64
CA GLU A 401 9.50 -4.41 -19.83
C GLU A 401 8.39 -3.68 -19.07
N SER A 402 7.22 -3.50 -19.69
CA SER A 402 6.06 -2.87 -19.05
C SER A 402 5.48 -3.70 -17.90
N ILE A 403 5.49 -5.04 -18.01
CA ILE A 403 5.09 -5.94 -16.93
C ILE A 403 6.08 -5.89 -15.77
N LEU A 404 7.39 -5.91 -16.06
CA LEU A 404 8.42 -5.84 -15.03
C LEU A 404 8.37 -4.52 -14.26
N ASN A 405 8.29 -3.39 -14.97
CA ASN A 405 8.18 -2.07 -14.35
C ASN A 405 6.89 -1.90 -13.56
N ALA A 406 5.73 -2.32 -14.09
CA ALA A 406 4.47 -2.25 -13.35
C ALA A 406 4.47 -3.13 -12.09
N THR A 407 5.09 -4.32 -12.17
CA THR A 407 5.25 -5.22 -11.02
C THR A 407 6.19 -4.61 -9.97
N LYS A 408 7.30 -4.01 -10.41
CA LYS A 408 8.26 -3.32 -9.55
C LYS A 408 7.61 -2.13 -8.83
N ASP A 409 6.98 -1.22 -9.58
CA ASP A 409 6.30 -0.04 -9.03
C ASP A 409 5.20 -0.45 -8.03
N PHE A 410 4.45 -1.50 -8.37
CA PHE A 410 3.45 -2.07 -7.48
C PHE A 410 4.11 -2.57 -6.18
N LEU A 411 5.14 -3.41 -6.24
CA LEU A 411 5.82 -3.92 -5.05
C LEU A 411 6.47 -2.80 -4.22
N GLU A 412 7.13 -1.84 -4.85
CA GLU A 412 7.75 -0.68 -4.20
C GLU A 412 6.74 0.15 -3.40
N SER A 413 5.51 0.29 -3.92
CA SER A 413 4.44 1.00 -3.20
C SER A 413 4.08 0.36 -1.85
N TYR A 414 4.40 -0.92 -1.65
CA TYR A 414 4.19 -1.64 -0.38
C TYR A 414 5.45 -1.77 0.50
N ILE A 415 6.64 -1.37 0.01
CA ILE A 415 7.94 -1.51 0.70
C ILE A 415 8.28 -0.27 1.57
N GLY A 416 7.31 0.64 1.80
CA GLY A 416 7.50 1.79 2.67
C GLY A 416 7.77 1.45 4.15
N PRO A 417 8.27 2.42 4.95
CA PRO A 417 8.44 2.26 6.39
C PRO A 417 7.16 1.77 7.08
N SER A 418 7.32 0.93 8.11
CA SER A 418 6.19 0.45 8.89
C SER A 418 5.45 1.63 9.55
N ILE A 419 4.13 1.50 9.77
CA ILE A 419 3.35 2.60 10.37
C ILE A 419 3.92 2.93 11.76
N LEU A 420 4.26 1.90 12.54
CA LEU A 420 4.84 2.07 13.85
C LEU A 420 6.23 2.72 13.77
N ALA A 421 7.13 2.24 12.90
CA ALA A 421 8.45 2.84 12.71
C ALA A 421 8.35 4.32 12.32
N ASN A 422 7.49 4.65 11.37
CA ASN A 422 7.29 6.02 10.92
C ASN A 422 6.75 6.92 12.04
N SER A 423 5.83 6.41 12.86
CA SER A 423 5.28 7.15 14.00
C SER A 423 6.33 7.44 15.08
N ILE A 424 7.19 6.46 15.38
CA ILE A 424 8.29 6.60 16.35
C ILE A 424 9.33 7.58 15.84
N ALA A 425 9.76 7.43 14.57
CA ALA A 425 10.70 8.37 13.96
C ALA A 425 10.14 9.80 14.01
N SER A 426 8.87 9.99 13.66
CA SER A 426 8.22 11.30 13.73
C SER A 426 8.19 11.87 15.15
N ALA A 427 7.92 11.03 16.16
CA ALA A 427 7.93 11.42 17.57
C ALA A 427 9.34 11.87 18.03
N ILE A 428 10.39 11.14 17.64
CA ILE A 428 11.79 11.49 17.94
C ILE A 428 12.14 12.85 17.32
N TYR A 429 11.92 13.02 16.01
CA TYR A 429 12.22 14.26 15.31
C TYR A 429 11.27 15.42 15.63
N GLY A 430 10.17 15.15 16.36
CA GLY A 430 9.14 16.14 16.70
C GLY A 430 8.36 16.68 15.48
N LYS A 431 8.50 16.05 14.31
CA LYS A 431 7.89 16.46 13.05
C LYS A 431 7.39 15.25 12.27
N THR A 432 6.29 15.41 11.56
CA THR A 432 5.79 14.39 10.63
C THR A 432 6.70 14.32 9.38
N PRO A 433 6.58 13.28 8.53
CA PRO A 433 7.33 13.20 7.27
C PRO A 433 7.07 14.36 6.31
N GLN A 434 5.93 15.04 6.47
CA GLN A 434 5.54 16.24 5.71
C GLN A 434 6.04 17.54 6.36
N GLY A 435 6.88 17.45 7.40
CA GLY A 435 7.47 18.60 8.10
C GLY A 435 6.57 19.28 9.12
N ARG A 436 5.36 18.77 9.37
CA ARG A 436 4.43 19.37 10.36
C ARG A 436 4.94 19.09 11.77
N ALA A 437 5.02 20.13 12.60
CA ALA A 437 5.37 19.98 14.01
C ALA A 437 4.32 19.14 14.76
N ILE A 438 4.79 18.19 15.57
CA ILE A 438 3.96 17.33 16.42
C ILE A 438 3.75 17.96 17.80
N ARG A 439 4.77 18.67 18.29
CA ARG A 439 4.80 19.41 19.55
C ARG A 439 5.29 20.82 19.27
N ASN A 440 4.76 21.79 19.99
CA ASN A 440 5.27 23.16 19.92
C ASN A 440 6.51 23.26 20.82
N PRO A 441 7.67 23.70 20.29
CA PRO A 441 8.90 23.83 21.09
C PRO A 441 8.79 24.81 22.28
N GLN A 442 7.80 25.71 22.25
CA GLN A 442 7.56 26.70 23.30
C GLN A 442 6.58 26.23 24.38
N ASP A 443 5.95 25.06 24.21
CA ASP A 443 5.05 24.50 25.23
C ASP A 443 5.85 23.91 26.41
N THR A 444 5.17 23.67 27.53
CA THR A 444 5.80 22.99 28.68
C THR A 444 6.25 21.58 28.32
N THR A 445 7.25 21.03 29.03
CA THR A 445 7.72 19.65 28.83
C THR A 445 6.59 18.63 28.93
N LEU A 446 5.62 18.87 29.83
CA LEU A 446 4.45 18.02 30.00
C LEU A 446 3.57 18.05 28.74
N ASP A 447 3.23 19.24 28.24
CA ASP A 447 2.39 19.41 27.04
C ASP A 447 3.06 18.85 25.79
N GLN A 448 4.37 19.03 25.65
CA GLN A 448 5.15 18.42 24.57
C GLN A 448 5.13 16.89 24.63
N THR A 449 5.21 16.33 25.85
CA THR A 449 5.15 14.88 26.08
C THR A 449 3.76 14.35 25.75
N LEU A 450 2.71 14.99 26.26
CA LEU A 450 1.32 14.62 25.97
C LEU A 450 0.99 14.72 24.48
N SER A 451 1.47 15.77 23.79
CA SER A 451 1.33 15.92 22.34
C SER A 451 1.99 14.79 21.57
N THR A 452 3.19 14.38 22.00
CA THR A 452 3.93 13.27 21.39
C THR A 452 3.23 11.92 21.62
N ILE A 453 2.75 11.67 22.85
CA ILE A 453 1.98 10.46 23.20
C ILE A 453 0.68 10.40 22.40
N ASN A 454 -0.08 11.50 22.35
CA ASN A 454 -1.33 11.57 21.59
C ASN A 454 -1.09 11.33 20.09
N TYR A 455 0.00 11.86 19.52
CA TYR A 455 0.38 11.58 18.14
C TYR A 455 0.67 10.08 17.93
N LEU A 456 1.52 9.48 18.78
CA LEU A 456 1.81 8.05 18.71
C LEU A 456 0.54 7.21 18.82
N TRP A 457 -0.33 7.52 19.77
CA TRP A 457 -1.61 6.84 19.94
C TRP A 457 -2.48 6.95 18.67
N ARG A 458 -2.69 8.16 18.14
CA ARG A 458 -3.54 8.39 16.96
C ARG A 458 -3.01 7.72 15.69
N GLN A 459 -1.70 7.62 15.51
CA GLN A 459 -1.14 6.91 14.35
C GLN A 459 -1.34 5.39 14.47
N ASN A 460 -1.24 4.85 15.68
CA ASN A 460 -1.17 3.41 15.94
C ASN A 460 -2.50 2.78 16.39
N GLU A 461 -3.53 3.57 16.69
CA GLU A 461 -4.85 3.06 17.07
C GLU A 461 -5.55 2.29 15.92
N PRO A 462 -6.47 1.36 16.24
CA PRO A 462 -7.31 0.73 15.25
C PRO A 462 -8.09 1.76 14.42
N ALA A 463 -8.17 1.56 13.11
CA ALA A 463 -8.79 2.53 12.22
C ALA A 463 -10.27 2.77 12.55
N THR A 464 -10.98 1.76 13.08
CA THR A 464 -12.36 1.91 13.57
C THR A 464 -12.48 2.97 14.66
N VAL A 465 -11.53 3.05 15.60
CA VAL A 465 -11.53 4.07 16.65
C VAL A 465 -11.41 5.46 16.03
N SER A 466 -10.48 5.62 15.09
CA SER A 466 -10.33 6.88 14.37
C SER A 466 -11.58 7.25 13.56
N GLN A 467 -12.27 6.27 12.98
CA GLN A 467 -13.46 6.48 12.17
C GLN A 467 -14.68 6.85 13.01
N LEU A 468 -14.92 6.16 14.13
CA LEU A 468 -15.98 6.53 15.08
C LEU A 468 -15.77 7.95 15.61
N ARG A 469 -14.52 8.33 15.89
CA ARG A 469 -14.19 9.69 16.30
C ARG A 469 -14.51 10.72 15.21
N ARG A 470 -14.16 10.44 13.94
CA ARG A 470 -14.49 11.33 12.81
C ARG A 470 -15.99 11.46 12.58
N ILE A 471 -16.74 10.37 12.72
CA ILE A 471 -18.21 10.40 12.68
C ILE A 471 -18.74 11.26 13.82
N GLY A 472 -18.18 11.11 15.04
CA GLY A 472 -18.49 11.98 16.18
C GLY A 472 -18.27 13.46 15.84
N TYR A 473 -17.06 13.83 15.40
CA TYR A 473 -16.74 15.19 14.96
C TYR A 473 -17.62 15.69 13.81
N ALA A 474 -18.00 14.81 12.88
CA ALA A 474 -18.89 15.16 11.78
C ALA A 474 -20.33 15.44 12.25
N ILE A 475 -20.80 14.74 13.27
CA ILE A 475 -22.14 14.95 13.86
C ILE A 475 -22.14 16.18 14.76
N THR A 476 -21.09 16.39 15.56
CA THR A 476 -21.00 17.52 16.50
C THR A 476 -20.54 18.83 15.84
N GLY A 477 -19.93 18.75 14.65
CA GLY A 477 -19.32 19.90 13.98
C GLY A 477 -17.99 20.33 14.59
N GLU A 478 -17.45 19.57 15.55
CA GLU A 478 -16.18 19.88 16.20
C GLU A 478 -15.00 19.73 15.23
N PRO A 479 -14.03 20.67 15.26
CA PRO A 479 -12.85 20.58 14.43
C PRO A 479 -11.85 19.56 15.00
N ASP A 480 -11.31 18.68 14.15
CA ASP A 480 -10.19 17.82 14.52
C ASP A 480 -8.86 18.56 14.37
N THR A 481 -8.40 19.11 15.49
CA THR A 481 -7.14 19.89 15.61
C THR A 481 -5.89 19.05 15.51
N THR A 482 -5.99 17.72 15.46
CA THR A 482 -4.82 16.83 15.45
C THR A 482 -4.29 16.53 14.05
N VAL A 483 -5.13 16.73 13.04
CA VAL A 483 -4.81 16.50 11.63
C VAL A 483 -4.49 17.79 10.87
N SER A 484 -4.87 18.95 11.41
CA SER A 484 -4.64 20.27 10.83
C SER A 484 -4.45 21.31 11.93
N LYS A 485 -3.51 22.25 11.73
CA LYS A 485 -3.25 23.37 12.66
C LYS A 485 -4.50 24.22 12.92
N TYR A 486 -5.38 24.32 11.93
CA TYR A 486 -6.63 25.09 12.00
C TYR A 486 -7.85 24.20 12.26
N GLY A 487 -7.64 22.92 12.56
CA GLY A 487 -8.70 21.93 12.63
C GLY A 487 -9.16 21.45 11.24
N ARG A 488 -9.74 20.26 11.21
CA ARG A 488 -10.46 19.74 10.05
C ARG A 488 -11.91 19.48 10.45
N ILE A 489 -12.84 20.00 9.66
CA ILE A 489 -14.27 19.69 9.80
C ILE A 489 -14.58 18.49 8.90
N TYR A 490 -15.26 17.50 9.46
CA TYR A 490 -15.74 16.32 8.74
C TYR A 490 -17.24 16.46 8.44
N LYS A 491 -17.71 15.87 7.34
CA LYS A 491 -19.14 15.84 7.01
C LYS A 491 -19.71 14.44 7.19
N PRO A 492 -20.93 14.26 7.74
CA PRO A 492 -21.51 12.94 7.95
C PRO A 492 -21.64 12.11 6.66
N SER A 493 -22.03 12.74 5.54
CA SER A 493 -22.13 12.08 4.24
C SER A 493 -20.78 11.63 3.68
N GLU A 494 -19.71 12.43 3.89
CA GLU A 494 -18.35 12.09 3.48
C GLU A 494 -17.78 10.93 4.33
N GLU A 495 -18.04 10.90 5.65
CA GLU A 495 -17.59 9.80 6.51
C GLU A 495 -18.38 8.51 6.30
N LEU A 496 -19.68 8.61 5.96
CA LEU A 496 -20.50 7.47 5.60
C LEU A 496 -20.08 6.86 4.25
N SER A 497 -19.87 7.69 3.22
CA SER A 497 -19.34 7.19 1.93
C SER A 497 -17.95 6.59 2.10
N ALA A 498 -17.11 7.18 2.97
CA ALA A 498 -15.79 6.65 3.26
C ALA A 498 -15.84 5.21 3.79
N LEU A 499 -16.86 4.79 4.56
CA LEU A 499 -17.04 3.40 5.01
C LEU A 499 -17.06 2.42 3.83
N PHE A 500 -17.72 2.77 2.73
CA PHE A 500 -17.79 1.97 1.50
C PHE A 500 -16.55 2.13 0.61
N GLY A 501 -15.53 2.80 1.11
CA GLY A 501 -14.28 3.06 0.40
C GLY A 501 -14.33 4.17 -0.64
N ILE A 502 -15.48 4.78 -0.84
CA ILE A 502 -15.68 5.94 -1.70
C ILE A 502 -15.36 7.19 -0.89
N ARG A 503 -14.29 7.89 -1.24
CA ARG A 503 -13.98 9.19 -0.62
C ARG A 503 -14.09 10.28 -1.68
N PRO A 504 -15.20 11.04 -1.70
CA PRO A 504 -15.26 12.26 -2.48
C PRO A 504 -14.15 13.21 -2.01
N GLN A 505 -13.32 13.64 -2.94
CA GLN A 505 -12.29 14.63 -2.75
C GLN A 505 -12.60 15.80 -3.66
N SER A 506 -12.25 17.00 -3.23
CA SER A 506 -12.33 18.20 -4.07
C SER A 506 -11.00 18.92 -4.04
N ILE A 507 -10.61 19.45 -5.20
CA ILE A 507 -9.46 20.33 -5.34
C ILE A 507 -9.97 21.69 -5.81
N ASN A 508 -9.67 22.72 -5.01
CA ASN A 508 -9.75 24.08 -5.48
C ASN A 508 -8.54 24.37 -6.38
N VAL A 509 -8.78 24.43 -7.69
CA VAL A 509 -7.72 24.53 -8.70
C VAL A 509 -6.93 25.83 -8.54
N SER A 510 -7.60 26.92 -8.16
CA SER A 510 -6.95 28.23 -7.93
C SER A 510 -5.96 28.15 -6.76
N LYS A 511 -6.38 27.60 -5.63
CA LYS A 511 -5.51 27.45 -4.44
C LYS A 511 -4.39 26.43 -4.67
N ALA A 512 -4.66 25.37 -5.43
CA ALA A 512 -3.65 24.39 -5.81
C ALA A 512 -2.58 25.01 -6.72
N LEU A 513 -2.99 25.85 -7.69
CA LEU A 513 -2.08 26.58 -8.58
C LEU A 513 -1.27 27.64 -7.82
N GLU A 514 -1.90 28.39 -6.90
CA GLU A 514 -1.23 29.32 -5.97
C GLU A 514 -0.11 28.62 -5.18
N SER A 515 -0.41 27.44 -4.62
CA SER A 515 0.57 26.64 -3.87
C SER A 515 1.72 26.13 -4.73
N LYS A 516 1.44 25.77 -5.99
CA LYS A 516 2.48 25.36 -6.97
C LYS A 516 3.37 26.54 -7.36
N ALA A 517 2.80 27.73 -7.58
CA ALA A 517 3.55 28.94 -7.87
C ALA A 517 4.46 29.36 -6.70
N SER A 518 3.99 29.20 -5.46
CA SER A 518 4.83 29.42 -4.27
C SER A 518 6.03 28.49 -4.24
N ARG A 519 5.83 27.17 -4.50
CA ARG A 519 6.94 26.20 -4.60
C ARG A 519 7.89 26.54 -5.75
N PHE A 520 7.36 26.92 -6.92
CA PHE A 520 8.18 27.34 -8.05
C PHE A 520 9.16 28.45 -7.67
N ASN A 521 8.75 29.44 -6.87
CA ASN A 521 9.65 30.52 -6.44
C ASN A 521 10.77 30.01 -5.54
N THR A 522 10.46 29.14 -4.58
CA THR A 522 11.45 28.51 -3.69
C THR A 522 12.43 27.66 -4.49
N ASP A 523 11.90 26.76 -5.33
CA ASP A 523 12.69 25.85 -6.15
C ASP A 523 13.56 26.62 -7.15
N MET A 524 13.09 27.76 -7.68
CA MET A 524 13.85 28.59 -8.62
C MET A 524 15.04 29.28 -7.93
N ALA A 525 14.90 29.64 -6.65
CA ALA A 525 16.00 30.15 -5.85
C ALA A 525 17.05 29.07 -5.60
N ASP A 526 16.62 27.85 -5.27
CA ASP A 526 17.51 26.70 -5.05
C ASP A 526 18.23 26.30 -6.36
N VAL A 527 17.53 26.27 -7.49
CA VAL A 527 18.13 26.04 -8.81
C VAL A 527 19.16 27.12 -9.13
N GLY A 528 18.88 28.39 -8.82
CA GLY A 528 19.84 29.47 -8.98
C GLY A 528 21.15 29.22 -8.24
N ARG A 529 21.11 28.59 -7.05
CA ARG A 529 22.31 28.30 -6.24
C ARG A 529 23.29 27.36 -6.94
N ILE A 530 22.82 26.44 -7.77
CA ILE A 530 23.66 25.53 -8.58
C ILE A 530 24.77 26.33 -9.30
N PHE A 531 24.37 27.43 -9.94
CA PHE A 531 25.29 28.32 -10.62
C PHE A 531 25.95 29.31 -9.65
N THR A 532 25.16 30.01 -8.82
CA THR A 532 25.68 31.17 -8.08
C THR A 532 26.71 30.79 -7.01
N GLU A 533 26.62 29.60 -6.42
CA GLU A 533 27.62 29.12 -5.45
C GLU A 533 28.99 28.94 -6.11
N THR A 534 29.01 28.39 -7.32
CA THR A 534 30.26 28.21 -8.08
C THR A 534 30.74 29.54 -8.69
N TYR A 535 29.82 30.34 -9.21
CA TYR A 535 30.12 31.62 -9.85
C TYR A 535 30.64 32.66 -8.86
N GLY A 536 30.08 32.70 -7.65
CA GLY A 536 30.46 33.62 -6.58
C GLY A 536 31.46 33.08 -5.56
N ALA A 537 31.94 31.83 -5.70
CA ALA A 537 32.90 31.23 -4.79
C ALA A 537 34.19 32.04 -4.69
N VAL A 538 34.70 32.20 -3.46
CA VAL A 538 35.99 32.84 -3.19
C VAL A 538 37.12 31.98 -3.75
N GLY A 539 38.10 32.64 -4.39
CA GLY A 539 39.26 31.99 -4.99
C GLY A 539 39.10 31.68 -6.49
N ASN A 540 40.08 30.97 -7.05
CA ASN A 540 40.11 30.64 -8.47
C ASN A 540 39.22 29.41 -8.76
N VAL A 541 38.24 29.57 -9.64
CA VAL A 541 37.42 28.45 -10.14
C VAL A 541 37.65 28.29 -11.64
N PRO A 542 37.84 27.05 -12.12
CA PRO A 542 37.95 26.78 -13.55
C PRO A 542 36.72 27.27 -14.30
N GLU A 543 36.94 27.93 -15.44
CA GLU A 543 35.88 28.44 -16.31
C GLU A 543 34.92 27.32 -16.77
N SER A 544 35.48 26.16 -17.11
CA SER A 544 34.71 24.98 -17.51
C SER A 544 33.66 24.61 -16.46
N LYS A 545 34.01 24.68 -15.16
CA LYS A 545 33.10 24.39 -14.05
C LYS A 545 32.00 25.45 -13.94
N VAL A 546 32.32 26.73 -14.17
CA VAL A 546 31.31 27.80 -14.18
C VAL A 546 30.29 27.59 -15.29
N ARG A 547 30.75 27.30 -16.50
CA ARG A 547 29.90 27.02 -17.66
C ARG A 547 29.06 25.75 -17.46
N GLU A 548 29.65 24.69 -16.90
CA GLU A 548 28.95 23.46 -16.58
C GLU A 548 27.81 23.69 -15.58
N GLN A 549 28.06 24.41 -14.49
CA GLN A 549 27.04 24.70 -13.48
C GLN A 549 25.97 25.66 -14.01
N PHE A 550 26.35 26.60 -14.87
CA PHE A 550 25.40 27.45 -15.59
C PHE A 550 24.47 26.60 -16.47
N ALA A 551 25.02 25.73 -17.32
CA ALA A 551 24.22 24.85 -18.18
C ALA A 551 23.30 23.92 -17.38
N LYS A 552 23.80 23.37 -16.25
CA LYS A 552 22.99 22.57 -15.31
C LYS A 552 21.83 23.36 -14.72
N MET A 553 22.09 24.56 -14.20
CA MET A 553 21.04 25.46 -13.71
C MET A 553 20.03 25.74 -14.83
N GLU A 554 20.50 26.14 -16.00
CA GLU A 554 19.68 26.59 -17.12
C GLU A 554 18.73 25.50 -17.62
N ASN A 555 19.23 24.28 -17.75
CA ASN A 555 18.40 23.12 -18.09
C ASN A 555 17.29 22.89 -17.04
N ARG A 556 17.63 22.99 -15.74
CA ARG A 556 16.62 22.87 -14.66
C ARG A 556 15.60 23.98 -14.68
N ARG A 557 16.01 25.22 -14.93
CA ARG A 557 15.09 26.37 -15.09
C ARG A 557 14.12 26.14 -16.24
N LYS A 558 14.59 25.71 -17.41
CA LYS A 558 13.74 25.42 -18.59
C LYS A 558 12.68 24.36 -18.27
N ILE A 559 13.08 23.26 -17.63
CA ILE A 559 12.14 22.21 -17.17
C ILE A 559 11.09 22.78 -16.20
N MET A 560 11.50 23.63 -15.25
CA MET A 560 10.56 24.24 -14.30
C MET A 560 9.56 25.18 -14.97
N PHE A 561 9.99 26.00 -15.93
CA PHE A 561 9.09 26.89 -16.68
C PHE A 561 8.09 26.09 -17.51
N ASP A 562 8.53 25.00 -18.15
CA ASP A 562 7.66 24.08 -18.89
C ASP A 562 6.64 23.40 -17.97
N GLU A 563 7.06 22.87 -16.82
CA GLU A 563 6.13 22.27 -15.85
C GLU A 563 5.14 23.29 -15.26
N ALA A 564 5.58 24.51 -14.99
CA ALA A 564 4.70 25.59 -14.55
C ALA A 564 3.70 26.01 -15.64
N ASN A 565 4.13 26.02 -16.91
CA ASN A 565 3.25 26.26 -18.06
C ASN A 565 2.20 25.15 -18.22
N LYS A 566 2.60 23.89 -18.09
CA LYS A 566 1.66 22.75 -18.11
C LYS A 566 0.68 22.82 -16.95
N ASP A 567 1.12 23.19 -15.75
CA ASP A 567 0.24 23.43 -14.59
C ASP A 567 -0.74 24.58 -14.86
N PHE A 568 -0.28 25.68 -15.45
CA PHE A 568 -1.12 26.82 -15.82
C PHE A 568 -2.22 26.43 -16.82
N HIS A 569 -1.87 25.71 -17.89
CA HIS A 569 -2.84 25.26 -18.89
C HIS A 569 -3.78 24.17 -18.34
N ALA A 570 -3.28 23.28 -17.48
CA ALA A 570 -4.10 22.30 -16.79
C ALA A 570 -5.15 22.97 -15.89
N ALA A 571 -4.76 24.02 -15.18
CA ALA A 571 -5.69 24.83 -14.39
C ALA A 571 -6.80 25.45 -15.26
N MET A 572 -6.45 25.94 -16.45
CA MET A 572 -7.43 26.46 -17.40
C MET A 572 -8.36 25.37 -17.95
N LEU A 573 -7.83 24.19 -18.28
CA LEU A 573 -8.64 23.05 -18.70
C LEU A 573 -9.64 22.61 -17.63
N LEU A 574 -9.33 22.82 -16.36
CA LEU A 574 -10.17 22.51 -15.22
C LEU A 574 -11.15 23.63 -14.83
N GLY A 575 -11.24 24.71 -15.62
CA GLY A 575 -12.30 25.71 -15.49
C GLY A 575 -11.85 27.12 -15.07
N LEU A 576 -10.56 27.33 -14.79
CA LEU A 576 -10.07 28.70 -14.56
C LEU A 576 -10.00 29.49 -15.87
N SER A 577 -10.47 30.72 -15.85
CA SER A 577 -10.15 31.66 -16.92
C SER A 577 -8.65 32.01 -16.89
N ARG A 578 -8.12 32.51 -18.01
CA ARG A 578 -6.71 32.92 -18.10
C ARG A 578 -6.35 33.98 -17.04
N SER A 579 -7.24 34.94 -16.80
CA SER A 579 -7.05 36.00 -15.80
C SER A 579 -7.03 35.43 -14.38
N GLU A 580 -7.89 34.47 -14.06
CA GLU A 580 -7.90 33.81 -12.75
C GLU A 580 -6.66 32.94 -12.54
N ALA A 581 -6.21 32.21 -13.56
CA ALA A 581 -4.99 31.43 -13.48
C ALA A 581 -3.76 32.32 -13.25
N ILE A 582 -3.67 33.46 -13.96
CA ILE A 582 -2.63 34.49 -13.72
C ILE A 582 -2.74 35.05 -12.30
N SER A 583 -3.96 35.32 -11.83
CA SER A 583 -4.18 35.85 -10.49
C SER A 583 -3.75 34.85 -9.42
N ALA A 584 -4.02 33.56 -9.61
CA ALA A 584 -3.63 32.48 -8.71
C ALA A 584 -2.10 32.31 -8.62
N ILE A 585 -1.39 32.28 -9.75
CA ILE A 585 0.09 32.19 -9.72
C ILE A 585 0.72 33.44 -9.07
N ARG A 586 0.15 34.63 -9.31
CA ARG A 586 0.59 35.87 -8.67
C ARG A 586 0.32 35.88 -7.17
N ALA A 587 -0.82 35.35 -6.73
CA ALA A 587 -1.12 35.17 -5.30
C ALA A 587 -0.11 34.24 -4.62
N GLY A 588 0.45 33.27 -5.36
CA GLY A 588 1.55 32.42 -4.90
C GLY A 588 2.91 33.13 -4.82
N GLY A 589 2.96 34.45 -5.06
CA GLY A 589 4.18 35.26 -5.00
C GLY A 589 4.98 35.30 -6.31
N MET A 590 4.47 34.71 -7.40
CA MET A 590 5.17 34.73 -8.68
C MET A 590 5.20 36.16 -9.26
N GLY A 591 6.39 36.64 -9.61
CA GLY A 591 6.57 37.94 -10.23
C GLY A 591 5.83 38.07 -11.57
N VAL A 592 5.39 39.29 -11.91
CA VAL A 592 4.56 39.59 -13.10
C VAL A 592 5.19 39.06 -14.39
N ASP A 593 6.50 39.27 -14.56
CA ASP A 593 7.23 38.83 -15.75
C ASP A 593 7.23 37.30 -15.89
N ASN A 594 7.45 36.57 -14.79
CA ASN A 594 7.47 35.11 -14.81
C ASN A 594 6.06 34.57 -15.04
N ALA A 595 5.05 35.17 -14.40
CA ALA A 595 3.65 34.84 -14.61
C ALA A 595 3.23 35.04 -16.07
N SER A 596 3.64 36.15 -16.68
CA SER A 596 3.41 36.44 -18.10
C SER A 596 4.15 35.47 -19.01
N ALA A 597 5.42 35.18 -18.72
CA ALA A 597 6.22 34.23 -19.51
C ALA A 597 5.58 32.84 -19.51
N ILE A 598 5.23 32.34 -18.32
CA ILE A 598 4.52 31.06 -18.15
C ILE A 598 3.18 31.06 -18.91
N ALA A 599 2.37 32.11 -18.77
CA ALA A 599 1.08 32.22 -19.45
C ALA A 599 1.17 32.35 -20.98
N ASN A 600 2.36 32.63 -21.53
CA ASN A 600 2.61 32.75 -22.97
C ASN A 600 3.53 31.64 -23.51
N ASN A 601 3.81 30.61 -22.70
CA ASN A 601 4.76 29.54 -23.03
C ASN A 601 6.14 30.05 -23.44
N ARG A 602 6.66 31.03 -22.69
CA ARG A 602 7.99 31.61 -22.90
C ARG A 602 8.89 31.30 -21.71
N TYR A 603 10.15 31.02 -22.04
CA TYR A 603 11.21 30.97 -21.05
C TYR A 603 11.70 32.39 -20.72
N ARG A 604 12.18 32.59 -19.49
CA ARG A 604 12.83 33.84 -19.09
C ARG A 604 14.26 33.57 -18.66
N ASP A 605 15.16 34.18 -19.43
CA ASP A 605 16.59 34.17 -19.21
C ASP A 605 16.96 34.51 -17.76
N TYR A 606 17.93 33.76 -17.27
CA TYR A 606 18.54 34.03 -15.98
C TYR A 606 19.27 35.36 -16.03
N LYS A 607 19.18 36.13 -14.93
CA LYS A 607 19.92 37.37 -14.77
C LYS A 607 20.77 37.29 -13.50
N ILE A 608 22.07 37.53 -13.64
CA ILE A 608 22.97 37.66 -12.51
C ILE A 608 22.52 38.84 -11.65
N SER A 609 22.33 38.60 -10.35
CA SER A 609 21.83 39.64 -9.45
C SER A 609 22.89 40.70 -9.17
N LYS A 610 22.44 41.95 -9.00
CA LYS A 610 23.31 43.06 -8.59
C LYS A 610 23.95 42.80 -7.21
N SER A 611 23.22 42.13 -6.31
CA SER A 611 23.71 41.76 -4.98
C SER A 611 24.86 40.75 -5.05
N LEU A 612 24.73 39.70 -5.88
CA LEU A 612 25.80 38.73 -6.10
C LEU A 612 27.04 39.41 -6.68
N THR A 613 26.84 40.24 -7.71
CA THR A 613 27.93 41.01 -8.32
C THR A 613 28.64 41.91 -7.31
N LYS A 614 27.88 42.54 -6.40
CA LYS A 614 28.43 43.40 -5.34
C LYS A 614 29.22 42.60 -4.29
N SER A 615 28.73 41.43 -3.89
CA SER A 615 29.44 40.52 -2.97
C SER A 615 30.73 40.01 -3.60
N MET A 616 30.68 39.58 -4.86
CA MET A 616 31.87 39.15 -5.62
C MET A 616 32.93 40.26 -5.71
N ARG A 617 32.54 41.52 -5.98
CA ARG A 617 33.48 42.66 -5.99
C ARG A 617 34.18 42.91 -4.65
N ARG A 618 33.54 42.52 -3.54
CA ARG A 618 34.10 42.70 -2.19
C ARG A 618 35.05 41.56 -1.82
N GLU A 619 34.81 40.35 -2.33
CA GLU A 619 35.45 39.13 -1.86
C GLU A 619 36.47 38.53 -2.84
N LEU A 620 36.37 38.86 -4.14
CA LEU A 620 37.29 38.38 -5.18
C LEU A 620 38.42 39.37 -5.46
N SER A 621 39.57 38.85 -5.85
CA SER A 621 40.65 39.65 -6.44
C SER A 621 40.18 40.36 -7.72
N PRO A 622 40.73 41.54 -8.07
CA PRO A 622 40.35 42.27 -9.29
C PRO A 622 40.42 41.44 -10.57
N GLU A 623 41.46 40.62 -10.74
CA GLU A 623 41.69 39.76 -11.90
C GLU A 623 40.59 38.70 -12.03
N GLU A 624 40.35 37.92 -10.97
CA GLU A 624 39.28 36.91 -10.95
C GLU A 624 37.90 37.54 -11.13
N MET A 625 37.65 38.74 -10.58
CA MET A 625 36.40 39.45 -10.78
C MET A 625 36.18 39.82 -12.26
N GLN A 626 37.23 40.29 -12.94
CA GLN A 626 37.16 40.64 -14.36
C GLN A 626 36.87 39.39 -15.20
N LYS A 627 37.61 38.30 -14.97
CA LYS A 627 37.40 37.01 -15.63
C LYS A 627 35.98 36.49 -15.45
N ARG A 628 35.43 36.53 -14.23
CA ARG A 628 34.03 36.13 -13.99
C ARG A 628 33.02 37.02 -14.69
N GLN A 629 33.26 38.32 -14.76
CA GLN A 629 32.37 39.23 -15.50
C GLN A 629 32.38 38.96 -17.00
N GLU A 630 33.51 38.62 -17.59
CA GLU A 630 33.63 38.26 -19.01
C GLU A 630 32.85 36.97 -19.29
N ILE A 631 33.11 35.90 -18.52
CA ILE A 631 32.36 34.63 -18.61
C ILE A 631 30.86 34.89 -18.41
N GLY A 632 30.49 35.68 -17.40
CA GLY A 632 29.11 36.02 -17.11
C GLY A 632 28.42 36.74 -18.26
N ARG A 633 29.09 37.70 -18.92
CA ARG A 633 28.54 38.40 -20.10
C ARG A 633 28.32 37.44 -21.26
N GLU A 634 29.28 36.58 -21.55
CA GLU A 634 29.15 35.58 -22.63
C GLU A 634 27.97 34.63 -22.38
N LEU A 635 27.84 34.12 -21.15
CA LEU A 635 26.72 33.24 -20.76
C LEU A 635 25.36 33.96 -20.84
N MET A 636 25.30 35.27 -20.60
CA MET A 636 24.05 36.03 -20.79
C MET A 636 23.72 36.26 -22.26
N MET A 637 24.72 36.42 -23.13
CA MET A 637 24.50 36.58 -24.58
C MET A 637 24.00 35.29 -25.23
N GLN A 638 24.56 34.14 -24.83
CA GLN A 638 24.19 32.82 -25.35
C GLN A 638 22.76 32.36 -25.00
N GLN A 639 22.07 33.03 -24.08
CA GLN A 639 20.67 32.70 -23.75
C GLN A 639 19.66 33.25 -24.77
N GLY A 640 20.03 34.29 -25.52
CA GLY A 640 19.15 34.98 -26.47
C GLY A 640 19.22 34.48 -27.91
N GLU A 641 20.12 33.53 -28.19
CA GLU A 641 20.22 32.75 -29.44
C GLU A 641 19.43 31.44 -29.32
#